data_AF-A0A564Y466-F1
#
_entry.id   AF-A0A564Y466-F1
#
_cell.length_a   1.000
_cell.length_b   1.000
_cell.length_c   1.000
_cell.angle_alpha   90.00
_cell.angle_beta   90.00
_cell.angle_gamma   90.00
#
_symmetry.space_group_name_H-M   'P 1'
#
loop_
_entity.id
_entity.type
_entity.pdbx_description
1 polymer ?
#
loop_
_entity_poly.entity_id
_entity_poly.type
_entity_poly.pdbx_seq_one_letter_code
_entity_poly.pdbx_strand_id
1 'polypeptide(L)'
;MNDILIELANVDLSTGGATNKTVIDMINQLSSNGNWEHCANFIISNFERASTHGQITNFTGNAAFYACCGSLEKTLKQTPAASAVTSDEVEKMSDFLRKWVKIYITSVGGLISCTILKKKIAQCVGLAVMRYYPQNWPTIFDEILSLFTDCGVYQMRSPISDTNLVLLNLLDIFLELLNELDANAFDRSLNLDEEQFKRTSDVKDAMRASCLPAIIEVLTRVLENLQVTKPREAVLISTCLGVIGRYVLWIDINLIYNEKFLVILRTYVQLTDPFILKSVCFTLQRLFAKGMPDFPDKLSLIMSLWPDLIQKIIEVPFIANALRHTSSNQSLNEVNGREDSEETIALILEFAKLMQMIGSSLIKSYEALAAINPSLNSNTDVSTWQVAHQSCVEKIEISFDIAINLIAYNDGDIAVATATFVEEYLDLLKEKKPAKVQRPNRVDKQLNLTEERVFKLSQLLTVLFDKVKYPTDDPDDDLEEFQSNRKVFIAFIRGIARADSALVLEGIYSLLRHTLSQLPQSNCHVEDINEVTLGRLESALYLFFVVGELYKAPKEGHFADSFEHGPKMREIMSMICASNISSIPFFPIQLNFFEVIGRYERFFSTSPKYLLSVLEAFLDSRGLRNSNIQVRSRCAYLFSRFIKYNKSAFVPHTEQILQQLESLLPIDPTPEIAGSSAINGFRNSSNLNENAPRRLFSVAEQSFLYEACATLIMARAATNDGGGVPESARLFAFLLQPALIQFPEMMRLLAAEKNPEIAEARGSMIKQATDLITRTTRVLPSPANPEPQYVQILMEILNVLVSNLALLPPLPGTPGRGFVCVGVRAYIHRLVGYVGPDCNVLIKPSGSVPNGDADVGHPASDLLLRAIVTATPYLVAITVPNDSSVTIEDQDIRWKELKEHIPLFSQLVLRYKNRCLQALSECLPPLIAGTMSALTEPLDPSQMVAMRERIDLRRSLLQLLQTVGQVLSQDILVALGPDAGNILINLAGLTGDCLQSADAVGMKYGFTFFLTCIQRFAKSEDAFYEGFLLPHLLPLAFLSPARPEFILTDPQFSQTLHEATSCIFAINAARGEVFQRFLLHTFLPQQNLTQNIIELYIEKLSTLGLKDFQVFVQNFYSSFR
;
A
#
# COMPACT_ATOMS: atom_id res chain seq x y z
N MET A 1 -21.36 -30.84 -36.96
CA MET A 1 -21.82 -29.67 -36.16
C MET A 1 -23.08 -29.97 -35.38
N ASN A 2 -24.20 -30.33 -36.02
CA ASN A 2 -25.40 -30.76 -35.29
C ASN A 2 -25.15 -31.99 -34.40
N ASP A 3 -24.32 -32.94 -34.83
CA ASP A 3 -23.95 -34.10 -34.01
C ASP A 3 -23.15 -33.71 -32.76
N ILE A 4 -22.21 -32.74 -32.89
CA ILE A 4 -21.44 -32.18 -31.76
C ILE A 4 -22.36 -31.48 -30.76
N LEU A 5 -23.37 -30.74 -31.26
CA LEU A 5 -24.36 -30.07 -30.42
C LEU A 5 -25.29 -31.05 -29.70
N ILE A 6 -25.66 -32.15 -30.34
CA ILE A 6 -26.45 -33.24 -29.73
C ILE A 6 -25.61 -33.97 -28.67
N GLU A 7 -24.33 -34.22 -28.95
CA GLU A 7 -23.42 -34.88 -28.01
C GLU A 7 -23.16 -34.01 -26.77
N LEU A 8 -22.89 -32.71 -26.96
CA LEU A 8 -22.81 -31.73 -25.87
C LEU A 8 -24.13 -31.59 -25.11
N ALA A 9 -25.27 -31.78 -25.77
CA ALA A 9 -26.58 -31.70 -25.14
C ALA A 9 -26.83 -32.84 -24.13
N ASN A 10 -26.10 -33.95 -24.26
CA ASN A 10 -26.23 -35.14 -23.43
C ASN A 10 -25.12 -35.25 -22.35
N VAL A 11 -24.25 -34.25 -22.23
CA VAL A 11 -23.16 -34.25 -21.23
C VAL A 11 -23.70 -33.94 -19.84
N ASP A 12 -23.61 -34.92 -18.93
CA ASP A 12 -23.96 -34.74 -17.52
C ASP A 12 -22.82 -34.02 -16.76
N LEU A 13 -23.09 -32.79 -16.33
CA LEU A 13 -22.10 -31.92 -15.66
C LEU A 13 -21.72 -32.38 -14.23
N SER A 14 -22.39 -33.41 -13.70
CA SER A 14 -22.19 -33.93 -12.34
C SER A 14 -21.10 -35.00 -12.19
N THR A 15 -20.60 -35.59 -13.29
CA THR A 15 -19.60 -36.66 -13.23
C THR A 15 -18.21 -36.14 -13.56
N GLY A 16 -17.48 -35.71 -12.53
CA GLY A 16 -16.10 -35.25 -12.65
C GLY A 16 -15.12 -36.40 -12.91
N GLY A 17 -14.58 -36.48 -14.12
CA GLY A 17 -13.37 -37.26 -14.40
C GLY A 17 -13.40 -37.96 -15.76
N ALA A 18 -12.44 -37.60 -16.62
CA ALA A 18 -12.09 -38.18 -17.94
C ALA A 18 -12.82 -37.66 -19.21
N THR A 19 -13.99 -37.02 -19.15
CA THR A 19 -14.70 -36.45 -20.33
C THR A 19 -14.32 -35.01 -20.69
N ASN A 20 -13.51 -34.32 -19.86
CA ASN A 20 -13.27 -32.88 -20.05
C ASN A 20 -12.44 -32.53 -21.30
N LYS A 21 -11.49 -33.37 -21.73
CA LYS A 21 -10.62 -33.04 -22.87
C LYS A 21 -11.37 -33.08 -24.21
N THR A 22 -12.24 -34.08 -24.41
CA THR A 22 -13.09 -34.18 -25.60
C THR A 22 -14.14 -33.07 -25.64
N VAL A 23 -14.72 -32.71 -24.49
CA VAL A 23 -15.65 -31.57 -24.39
C VAL A 23 -14.96 -30.24 -24.71
N ILE A 24 -13.75 -30.02 -24.20
CA ILE A 24 -12.95 -28.83 -24.51
C ILE A 24 -12.60 -28.79 -26.00
N ASP A 25 -12.22 -29.92 -26.61
CA ASP A 25 -11.93 -29.99 -28.04
C ASP A 25 -13.18 -29.70 -28.89
N MET A 26 -14.35 -30.21 -28.50
CA MET A 26 -15.64 -29.90 -29.14
C MET A 26 -16.01 -28.42 -29.02
N ILE A 27 -15.82 -27.81 -27.84
CA ILE A 27 -16.05 -26.37 -27.62
C ILE A 27 -15.07 -25.54 -28.46
N ASN A 28 -13.79 -25.94 -28.52
CA ASN A 28 -12.79 -25.28 -29.34
C ASN A 28 -13.13 -25.35 -30.83
N GLN A 29 -13.62 -26.49 -31.32
CA GLN A 29 -14.12 -26.65 -32.68
C GLN A 29 -15.35 -25.77 -32.95
N LEU A 30 -16.31 -25.70 -32.02
CA LEU A 30 -17.46 -24.79 -32.11
C LEU A 30 -17.07 -23.32 -32.10
N SER A 31 -15.97 -22.98 -31.41
CA SER A 31 -15.42 -21.62 -31.32
C SER A 31 -14.50 -21.24 -32.48
N SER A 32 -14.33 -22.09 -33.49
CA SER A 32 -13.56 -21.76 -34.70
C SER A 32 -14.34 -20.81 -35.63
N ASN A 33 -13.62 -20.04 -36.43
CA ASN A 33 -14.20 -18.98 -37.27
C ASN A 33 -15.28 -19.54 -38.21
N GLY A 34 -16.48 -18.94 -38.19
CA GLY A 34 -17.59 -19.24 -39.10
C GLY A 34 -18.70 -20.14 -38.55
N ASN A 35 -18.59 -20.66 -37.32
CA ASN A 35 -19.57 -21.60 -36.76
C ASN A 35 -20.69 -20.95 -35.91
N TRP A 36 -20.69 -19.63 -35.77
CA TRP A 36 -21.65 -18.91 -34.92
C TRP A 36 -23.09 -18.99 -35.47
N GLU A 37 -23.29 -19.07 -36.79
CA GLU A 37 -24.62 -19.19 -37.41
C GLU A 37 -25.33 -20.50 -37.01
N HIS A 38 -24.58 -21.61 -36.92
CA HIS A 38 -25.12 -22.88 -36.46
C HIS A 38 -25.51 -22.81 -34.98
N CYS A 39 -24.70 -22.14 -34.17
CA CYS A 39 -24.99 -21.90 -32.75
C CYS A 39 -26.24 -21.04 -32.57
N ALA A 40 -26.37 -19.96 -33.34
CA ALA A 40 -27.54 -19.07 -33.36
C ALA A 40 -28.83 -19.84 -33.73
N ASN A 41 -28.80 -20.62 -34.81
CA ASN A 41 -29.94 -21.43 -35.25
C ASN A 41 -30.33 -22.49 -34.23
N PHE A 42 -29.35 -23.13 -33.57
CA PHE A 42 -29.60 -24.09 -32.50
C PHE A 42 -30.29 -23.45 -31.30
N ILE A 43 -29.84 -22.27 -30.87
CA ILE A 43 -30.46 -21.52 -29.78
C ILE A 43 -31.92 -21.20 -30.11
N ILE A 44 -32.19 -20.59 -31.28
CA ILE A 44 -33.55 -20.21 -31.69
C ILE A 44 -34.46 -21.43 -31.79
N SER A 45 -34.02 -22.50 -32.47
CA SER A 45 -34.85 -23.68 -32.71
C SER A 45 -35.26 -24.40 -31.42
N ASN A 46 -34.39 -24.40 -30.40
CA ASN A 46 -34.70 -25.01 -29.10
C ASN A 46 -35.67 -24.13 -28.29
N PHE A 47 -35.51 -22.80 -28.31
CA PHE A 47 -36.44 -21.92 -27.62
C PHE A 47 -37.81 -21.84 -28.30
N GLU A 48 -37.91 -21.93 -29.62
CA GLU A 48 -39.21 -22.03 -30.33
C GLU A 48 -39.99 -23.31 -29.94
N ARG A 49 -39.28 -24.39 -29.60
CA ARG A 49 -39.89 -25.65 -29.15
C ARG A 49 -40.22 -25.68 -27.67
N ALA A 50 -39.65 -24.78 -26.88
CA ALA A 50 -39.86 -24.72 -25.44
C ALA A 50 -41.17 -23.97 -25.13
N SER A 51 -42.15 -24.67 -24.56
CA SER A 51 -43.47 -24.12 -24.23
C SER A 51 -43.71 -23.97 -22.72
N THR A 52 -42.83 -24.51 -21.89
CA THR A 52 -42.94 -24.50 -20.42
C THR A 52 -41.68 -23.96 -19.74
N HIS A 53 -41.82 -23.45 -18.52
CA HIS A 53 -40.70 -22.94 -17.73
C HIS A 53 -39.61 -24.01 -17.52
N GLY A 54 -40.01 -25.26 -17.23
CA GLY A 54 -39.08 -26.37 -17.02
C GLY A 54 -38.23 -26.72 -18.26
N GLN A 55 -38.79 -26.61 -19.46
CA GLN A 55 -38.03 -26.85 -20.71
C GLN A 55 -36.98 -25.77 -20.94
N ILE A 56 -37.33 -24.51 -20.66
CA ILE A 56 -36.41 -23.37 -20.75
C ILE A 56 -35.27 -23.52 -19.75
N THR A 57 -35.57 -23.81 -18.48
CA THR A 57 -34.54 -23.98 -17.45
C THR A 57 -33.60 -25.14 -17.76
N ASN A 58 -34.14 -26.27 -18.21
CA ASN A 58 -33.35 -27.45 -18.59
C ASN A 58 -32.41 -27.15 -19.77
N PHE A 59 -32.89 -26.42 -20.79
CA PHE A 59 -32.05 -26.04 -21.91
C PHE A 59 -30.97 -25.04 -21.51
N THR A 60 -31.28 -24.05 -20.65
CA THR A 60 -30.29 -23.08 -20.17
C THR A 60 -29.26 -23.68 -19.20
N GLY A 61 -29.55 -24.85 -18.61
CA GLY A 61 -28.60 -25.63 -17.81
C GLY A 61 -27.67 -26.51 -18.63
N ASN A 62 -27.87 -26.59 -19.95
CA ASN A 62 -27.15 -27.50 -20.83
C ASN A 62 -25.77 -26.94 -21.26
N ALA A 63 -24.73 -27.77 -21.24
CA ALA A 63 -23.39 -27.42 -21.74
C ALA A 63 -23.39 -26.91 -23.19
N ALA A 64 -24.25 -27.45 -24.06
CA ALA A 64 -24.40 -27.01 -25.44
C ALA A 64 -24.84 -25.53 -25.54
N PHE A 65 -25.72 -25.06 -24.65
CA PHE A 65 -26.15 -23.66 -24.63
C PHE A 65 -24.98 -22.71 -24.32
N TYR A 66 -24.17 -23.05 -23.31
CA TYR A 66 -22.98 -22.25 -22.95
C TYR A 66 -21.91 -22.30 -24.05
N ALA A 67 -21.69 -23.45 -24.68
CA ALA A 67 -20.77 -23.58 -25.81
C ALA A 67 -21.21 -22.70 -27.00
N CYS A 68 -22.51 -22.68 -27.33
CA CYS A 68 -23.06 -21.80 -28.34
C CYS A 68 -22.90 -20.32 -28.00
N CYS A 69 -23.20 -19.93 -26.75
CA CYS A 69 -22.99 -18.55 -26.28
C CYS A 69 -21.51 -18.15 -26.33
N GLY A 70 -20.60 -19.05 -25.96
CA GLY A 70 -19.15 -18.81 -26.01
C GLY A 70 -18.62 -18.64 -27.45
N SER A 71 -19.17 -19.39 -28.40
CA SER A 71 -18.87 -19.21 -29.83
C SER A 71 -19.32 -17.83 -30.33
N LEU A 72 -20.56 -17.43 -30.00
CA LEU A 72 -21.09 -16.09 -30.32
C LEU A 72 -20.25 -14.97 -29.69
N GLU A 73 -19.91 -15.11 -28.41
CA GLU A 73 -19.08 -14.14 -27.68
C GLU A 73 -17.71 -13.96 -28.34
N LYS A 74 -17.05 -15.05 -28.73
CA LYS A 74 -15.75 -15.00 -29.39
C LYS A 74 -15.82 -14.32 -30.75
N THR A 75 -16.86 -14.57 -31.53
CA THR A 75 -17.09 -13.85 -32.80
C THR A 75 -17.31 -12.36 -32.54
N LEU A 76 -18.13 -12.00 -31.56
CA LEU A 76 -18.46 -10.60 -31.29
C LEU A 76 -17.28 -9.82 -30.66
N LYS A 77 -16.35 -10.48 -29.97
CA LYS A 77 -15.13 -9.87 -29.40
C LYS A 77 -13.99 -9.67 -30.40
N GLN A 78 -14.05 -10.27 -31.58
CA GLN A 78 -13.01 -10.04 -32.60
C GLN A 78 -13.00 -8.58 -33.03
N THR A 79 -11.81 -7.95 -33.06
CA THR A 79 -11.67 -6.58 -33.53
C THR A 79 -11.92 -6.50 -35.04
N PRO A 80 -12.44 -5.38 -35.57
CA PRO A 80 -12.60 -5.18 -37.01
C PRO A 80 -11.28 -5.33 -37.79
N ALA A 81 -10.14 -5.09 -37.14
CA ALA A 81 -8.80 -5.32 -37.70
C ALA A 81 -8.44 -6.82 -37.82
N ALA A 82 -8.90 -7.66 -36.88
CA ALA A 82 -8.66 -9.10 -36.89
C ALA A 82 -9.63 -9.85 -37.83
N SER A 83 -10.84 -9.33 -38.02
CA SER A 83 -11.86 -9.91 -38.90
C SER A 83 -12.70 -8.79 -39.52
N ALA A 84 -12.65 -8.67 -40.86
CA ALA A 84 -13.43 -7.68 -41.58
C ALA A 84 -14.93 -7.98 -41.48
N VAL A 85 -15.70 -6.98 -41.03
CA VAL A 85 -17.17 -7.08 -40.91
C VAL A 85 -17.82 -7.04 -42.29
N THR A 86 -18.65 -8.03 -42.59
CA THR A 86 -19.42 -8.11 -43.85
C THR A 86 -20.88 -7.68 -43.64
N SER A 87 -21.53 -7.17 -44.69
CA SER A 87 -22.94 -6.78 -44.61
C SER A 87 -23.88 -7.96 -44.35
N ASP A 88 -23.57 -9.15 -44.90
CA ASP A 88 -24.34 -10.39 -44.72
C ASP A 88 -24.27 -10.88 -43.25
N GLU A 89 -23.11 -10.78 -42.62
CA GLU A 89 -22.95 -11.09 -41.18
C GLU A 89 -23.83 -10.20 -40.32
N VAL A 90 -23.84 -8.89 -40.59
CA VAL A 90 -24.63 -7.91 -39.83
C VAL A 90 -26.14 -8.19 -39.96
N GLU A 91 -26.62 -8.48 -41.18
CA GLU A 91 -28.03 -8.80 -41.43
C GLU A 91 -28.47 -10.05 -40.67
N LYS A 92 -27.71 -11.14 -40.78
CA LYS A 92 -27.99 -12.40 -40.07
C LYS A 92 -27.91 -12.25 -38.55
N MET A 93 -26.94 -11.48 -38.05
CA MET A 93 -26.79 -11.22 -36.61
C MET A 93 -27.95 -10.38 -36.08
N SER A 94 -28.39 -9.37 -36.85
CA SER A 94 -29.59 -8.59 -36.53
C SER A 94 -30.83 -9.47 -36.40
N ASP A 95 -31.10 -10.27 -37.43
CA ASP A 95 -32.25 -11.17 -37.45
C ASP A 95 -32.24 -12.15 -36.27
N PHE A 96 -31.07 -12.74 -35.99
CA PHE A 96 -30.89 -13.64 -34.85
C PHE A 96 -31.19 -12.94 -33.53
N LEU A 97 -30.53 -11.82 -33.21
CA LEU A 97 -30.70 -11.14 -31.93
C LEU A 97 -32.12 -10.64 -31.73
N ARG A 98 -32.72 -10.06 -32.78
CA ARG A 98 -34.12 -9.59 -32.75
C ARG A 98 -35.09 -10.73 -32.50
N LYS A 99 -34.89 -11.87 -33.16
CA LYS A 99 -35.72 -13.07 -32.97
C LYS A 99 -35.52 -13.65 -31.58
N TRP A 100 -34.30 -13.66 -31.07
CA TRP A 100 -33.99 -14.18 -29.73
C TRP A 100 -34.66 -13.34 -28.63
N VAL A 101 -34.60 -12.01 -28.73
CA VAL A 101 -35.31 -11.09 -27.84
C VAL A 101 -36.82 -11.32 -27.93
N LYS A 102 -37.41 -11.38 -29.13
CA LYS A 102 -38.85 -11.59 -29.33
C LYS A 102 -39.33 -12.92 -28.72
N ILE A 103 -38.58 -14.00 -28.91
CA ILE A 103 -38.91 -15.29 -28.31
C ILE A 103 -38.86 -15.19 -26.79
N TYR A 104 -37.82 -14.59 -26.21
CA TYR A 104 -37.73 -14.44 -24.75
C TYR A 104 -38.92 -13.68 -24.18
N ILE A 105 -39.24 -12.49 -24.71
CA ILE A 105 -40.26 -11.62 -24.11
C ILE A 105 -41.68 -12.19 -24.21
N THR A 106 -41.94 -13.05 -25.21
CA THR A 106 -43.25 -13.70 -25.43
C THR A 106 -43.34 -15.11 -24.82
N SER A 107 -42.20 -15.71 -24.44
CA SER A 107 -42.14 -17.06 -23.89
C SER A 107 -43.03 -17.20 -22.65
N VAL A 108 -43.73 -18.34 -22.57
CA VAL A 108 -44.63 -18.67 -21.45
C VAL A 108 -45.65 -17.54 -21.18
N GLY A 109 -46.17 -16.91 -22.24
CA GLY A 109 -47.13 -15.79 -22.11
C GLY A 109 -46.54 -14.56 -21.41
N GLY A 110 -45.21 -14.40 -21.43
CA GLY A 110 -44.50 -13.32 -20.74
C GLY A 110 -44.16 -13.60 -19.27
N LEU A 111 -44.45 -14.79 -18.75
CA LEU A 111 -44.14 -15.20 -17.37
C LEU A 111 -42.74 -15.82 -17.21
N ILE A 112 -41.79 -15.47 -18.08
CA ILE A 112 -40.41 -15.97 -17.99
C ILE A 112 -39.66 -15.33 -16.83
N SER A 113 -38.87 -16.12 -16.09
CA SER A 113 -38.05 -15.67 -14.94
C SER A 113 -36.58 -16.14 -15.01
N CYS A 114 -36.12 -16.63 -16.17
CA CYS A 114 -34.75 -17.10 -16.33
C CYS A 114 -33.75 -15.93 -16.43
N THR A 115 -32.98 -15.70 -15.36
CA THR A 115 -31.98 -14.62 -15.24
C THR A 115 -30.75 -14.87 -16.11
N ILE A 116 -30.30 -16.12 -16.23
CA ILE A 116 -29.16 -16.52 -17.07
C ILE A 116 -29.40 -16.11 -18.52
N LEU A 117 -30.58 -16.44 -19.03
CA LEU A 117 -30.95 -16.14 -20.41
C LEU A 117 -31.03 -14.62 -20.65
N LYS A 118 -31.63 -13.88 -19.73
CA LYS A 118 -31.65 -12.41 -19.77
C LYS A 118 -30.25 -11.82 -19.91
N LYS A 119 -29.33 -12.23 -19.03
CA LYS A 119 -27.94 -11.76 -19.02
C LYS A 119 -27.20 -12.14 -20.30
N LYS A 120 -27.39 -13.36 -20.83
CA LYS A 120 -26.75 -13.79 -22.08
C LYS A 120 -27.26 -13.04 -23.30
N ILE A 121 -28.56 -12.73 -23.37
CA ILE A 121 -29.12 -11.87 -24.42
C ILE A 121 -28.51 -10.47 -24.33
N ALA A 122 -28.52 -9.85 -23.14
CA ALA A 122 -27.94 -8.52 -22.92
C ALA A 122 -26.45 -8.47 -23.27
N GLN A 123 -25.66 -9.47 -22.85
CA GLN A 123 -24.25 -9.63 -23.19
C GLN A 123 -24.02 -9.70 -24.71
N CYS A 124 -24.74 -10.57 -25.41
CA CYS A 124 -24.58 -10.70 -26.86
C CYS A 124 -24.98 -9.42 -27.60
N VAL A 125 -26.07 -8.76 -27.21
CA VAL A 125 -26.48 -7.48 -27.81
C VAL A 125 -25.47 -6.37 -27.49
N GLY A 126 -24.94 -6.31 -26.27
CA GLY A 126 -23.93 -5.33 -25.86
C GLY A 126 -22.62 -5.49 -26.64
N LEU A 127 -22.16 -6.72 -26.83
CA LEU A 127 -21.00 -7.00 -27.68
C LEU A 127 -21.27 -6.68 -29.16
N ALA A 128 -22.48 -6.91 -29.65
CA ALA A 128 -22.88 -6.52 -31.01
C ALA A 128 -22.86 -5.00 -31.20
N VAL A 129 -23.32 -4.22 -30.20
CA VAL A 129 -23.17 -2.76 -30.20
C VAL A 129 -21.69 -2.38 -30.30
N MET A 130 -20.83 -2.96 -29.47
CA MET A 130 -19.39 -2.65 -29.49
C MET A 130 -18.69 -3.09 -30.79
N ARG A 131 -19.14 -4.15 -31.46
CA ARG A 131 -18.55 -4.63 -32.72
C ARG A 131 -19.05 -3.87 -33.95
N TYR A 132 -20.35 -3.63 -34.07
CA TYR A 132 -20.95 -3.19 -35.32
C TYR A 132 -21.40 -1.71 -35.33
N TYR A 133 -21.82 -1.16 -34.20
CA TYR A 133 -22.30 0.23 -34.11
C TYR A 133 -21.13 1.20 -33.88
N PRO A 134 -21.06 2.39 -34.51
CA PRO A 134 -22.05 2.97 -35.42
C PRO A 134 -21.82 2.69 -36.91
N GLN A 135 -20.66 2.14 -37.31
CA GLN A 135 -20.22 2.15 -38.70
C GLN A 135 -20.92 1.10 -39.58
N ASN A 136 -21.04 -0.15 -39.10
CA ASN A 136 -21.55 -1.27 -39.89
C ASN A 136 -23.04 -1.54 -39.64
N TRP A 137 -23.55 -1.19 -38.46
CA TRP A 137 -24.95 -1.36 -38.10
C TRP A 137 -25.49 -0.13 -37.35
N PRO A 138 -25.77 0.98 -38.06
CA PRO A 138 -26.18 2.24 -37.45
C PRO A 138 -27.59 2.18 -36.81
N THR A 139 -28.47 1.32 -37.30
CA THR A 139 -29.88 1.22 -36.91
C THR A 139 -30.15 0.32 -35.70
N ILE A 140 -29.12 -0.26 -35.07
CA ILE A 140 -29.30 -1.26 -33.99
C ILE A 140 -30.21 -0.76 -32.86
N PHE A 141 -30.05 0.50 -32.44
CA PHE A 141 -30.90 1.08 -31.40
C PHE A 141 -32.30 1.41 -31.90
N ASP A 142 -32.45 1.84 -33.15
CA ASP A 142 -33.76 2.09 -33.78
C ASP A 142 -34.57 0.79 -33.88
N GLU A 143 -33.89 -0.31 -34.21
CA GLU A 143 -34.49 -1.65 -34.25
C GLU A 143 -34.92 -2.13 -32.87
N ILE A 144 -34.14 -1.88 -31.81
CA ILE A 144 -34.55 -2.19 -30.43
C ILE A 144 -35.73 -1.31 -30.00
N LEU A 145 -35.69 0.00 -30.29
CA LEU A 145 -36.77 0.94 -29.96
C LEU A 145 -38.07 0.62 -30.71
N SER A 146 -37.98 0.10 -31.94
CA SER A 146 -39.16 -0.37 -32.68
C SER A 146 -39.86 -1.53 -31.97
N LEU A 147 -39.13 -2.40 -31.25
CA LEU A 147 -39.75 -3.47 -30.44
C LEU A 147 -40.61 -2.92 -29.30
N PHE A 148 -40.21 -1.80 -28.68
CA PHE A 148 -41.04 -1.14 -27.67
C PHE A 148 -42.33 -0.60 -28.27
N THR A 149 -42.26 -0.05 -29.49
CA THR A 149 -43.43 0.41 -30.23
C THR A 149 -44.36 -0.75 -30.57
N ASP A 150 -43.82 -1.87 -31.07
CA ASP A 150 -44.56 -3.10 -31.37
C ASP A 150 -45.23 -3.69 -30.12
N CYS A 151 -44.57 -3.58 -28.95
CA CYS A 151 -45.10 -4.06 -27.67
C CYS A 151 -46.08 -3.07 -27.00
N GLY A 152 -46.45 -1.96 -27.65
CA GLY A 152 -47.50 -1.05 -27.18
C GLY A 152 -47.05 -0.02 -26.13
N VAL A 153 -45.79 0.44 -26.17
CA VAL A 153 -45.27 1.49 -25.26
C VAL A 153 -46.12 2.76 -25.22
N TYR A 154 -46.79 3.14 -26.33
CA TYR A 154 -47.62 4.34 -26.38
C TYR A 154 -49.07 4.12 -25.95
N GLN A 155 -49.47 2.88 -25.64
CA GLN A 155 -50.84 2.48 -25.31
C GLN A 155 -50.91 1.77 -23.95
N MET A 156 -49.87 1.94 -23.12
CA MET A 156 -49.78 1.30 -21.81
C MET A 156 -50.89 1.74 -20.85
N ARG A 157 -51.24 0.84 -19.92
CA ARG A 157 -52.10 1.13 -18.77
C ARG A 157 -51.37 0.72 -17.50
N SER A 158 -51.33 1.60 -16.51
CA SER A 158 -50.75 1.32 -15.20
C SER A 158 -51.72 0.49 -14.34
N PRO A 159 -51.28 -0.54 -13.60
CA PRO A 159 -49.92 -1.10 -13.56
C PRO A 159 -49.61 -1.97 -14.78
N ILE A 160 -48.36 -1.94 -15.25
CA ILE A 160 -47.94 -2.66 -16.47
C ILE A 160 -47.87 -4.17 -16.20
N SER A 161 -47.55 -4.59 -14.97
CA SER A 161 -47.46 -5.99 -14.55
C SER A 161 -48.76 -6.76 -14.71
N ASP A 162 -49.91 -6.08 -14.61
CA ASP A 162 -51.21 -6.70 -14.75
C ASP A 162 -51.74 -6.67 -16.20
N THR A 163 -51.15 -5.83 -17.07
CA THR A 163 -51.70 -5.53 -18.40
C THR A 163 -50.80 -5.96 -19.56
N ASN A 164 -49.48 -5.89 -19.42
CA ASN A 164 -48.53 -6.17 -20.49
C ASN A 164 -47.17 -6.66 -19.96
N LEU A 165 -47.10 -7.95 -19.63
CA LEU A 165 -45.88 -8.62 -19.17
C LEU A 165 -44.76 -8.64 -20.21
N VAL A 166 -45.12 -8.67 -21.51
CA VAL A 166 -44.15 -8.69 -22.62
C VAL A 166 -43.33 -7.41 -22.64
N LEU A 167 -43.99 -6.26 -22.42
CA LEU A 167 -43.31 -4.97 -22.32
C LEU A 167 -42.39 -4.87 -21.10
N LEU A 168 -42.78 -5.43 -19.96
CA LEU A 168 -41.90 -5.49 -18.78
C LEU A 168 -40.66 -6.36 -19.02
N ASN A 169 -40.82 -7.51 -19.70
CA ASN A 169 -39.68 -8.36 -20.06
C ASN A 169 -38.73 -7.63 -21.02
N LEU A 170 -39.28 -6.88 -21.97
CA LEU A 170 -38.49 -6.08 -22.90
C LEU A 170 -37.74 -4.96 -22.19
N LEU A 171 -38.40 -4.25 -21.25
CA LEU A 171 -37.76 -3.26 -20.39
C LEU A 171 -36.61 -3.88 -19.58
N ASP A 172 -36.84 -5.04 -18.95
CA ASP A 172 -35.84 -5.71 -18.12
C ASP A 172 -34.59 -6.10 -18.94
N ILE A 173 -34.77 -6.69 -20.14
CA ILE A 173 -33.64 -6.95 -21.05
C ILE A 173 -32.93 -5.66 -21.44
N PHE A 174 -33.68 -4.61 -21.77
CA PHE A 174 -33.08 -3.37 -22.25
C PHE A 174 -32.29 -2.65 -21.14
N LEU A 175 -32.78 -2.65 -19.90
CA LEU A 175 -32.04 -2.15 -18.75
C LEU A 175 -30.78 -2.99 -18.47
N GLU A 176 -30.87 -4.32 -18.59
CA GLU A 176 -29.72 -5.22 -18.47
C GLU A 176 -28.68 -4.93 -19.57
N LEU A 177 -29.10 -4.70 -20.82
CA LEU A 177 -28.21 -4.29 -21.92
C LEU A 177 -27.47 -2.99 -21.61
N LEU A 178 -28.17 -1.97 -21.10
CA LEU A 178 -27.54 -0.70 -20.75
C LEU A 178 -26.56 -0.86 -19.57
N ASN A 179 -26.89 -1.69 -18.57
CA ASN A 179 -25.97 -2.02 -17.49
C ASN A 179 -24.73 -2.79 -17.99
N GLU A 180 -24.90 -3.71 -18.94
CA GLU A 180 -23.82 -4.49 -19.54
C GLU A 180 -22.85 -3.61 -20.33
N LEU A 181 -23.38 -2.66 -21.11
CA LEU A 181 -22.55 -1.67 -21.82
C LEU A 181 -21.79 -0.78 -20.83
N ASP A 182 -22.43 -0.38 -19.73
CA ASP A 182 -21.77 0.42 -18.70
C ASP A 182 -20.64 -0.36 -18.01
N ALA A 183 -20.94 -1.54 -17.47
CA ALA A 183 -20.00 -2.35 -16.70
C ALA A 183 -18.76 -2.81 -17.49
N ASN A 184 -18.87 -2.97 -18.82
CA ASN A 184 -17.79 -3.54 -19.64
C ASN A 184 -17.14 -2.54 -20.61
N ALA A 185 -17.78 -1.39 -20.89
CA ALA A 185 -17.26 -0.43 -21.86
C ALA A 185 -17.38 1.02 -21.40
N PHE A 186 -18.51 1.45 -20.82
CA PHE A 186 -18.74 2.88 -20.60
C PHE A 186 -18.23 3.41 -19.26
N ASP A 187 -18.03 2.55 -18.26
CA ASP A 187 -17.54 2.97 -16.96
C ASP A 187 -16.11 3.53 -17.05
N ARG A 188 -15.90 4.67 -16.39
CA ARG A 188 -14.62 5.38 -16.37
C ARG A 188 -13.57 4.70 -15.50
N SER A 189 -13.96 3.80 -14.58
CA SER A 189 -13.01 3.02 -13.78
C SER A 189 -12.39 1.82 -14.50
N LEU A 190 -12.79 1.55 -15.74
CA LEU A 190 -12.22 0.47 -16.53
C LEU A 190 -10.83 0.85 -17.06
N ASN A 191 -9.86 -0.04 -16.85
CA ASN A 191 -8.52 0.06 -17.43
C ASN A 191 -8.54 -0.46 -18.88
N LEU A 192 -9.08 0.35 -19.78
CA LEU A 192 -9.15 0.05 -21.21
C LEU A 192 -7.81 0.30 -21.89
N ASP A 193 -7.47 -0.53 -22.89
CA ASP A 193 -6.37 -0.22 -23.81
C ASP A 193 -6.74 0.95 -24.76
N GLU A 194 -5.76 1.45 -25.52
CA GLU A 194 -5.95 2.61 -26.40
C GLU A 194 -6.99 2.35 -27.50
N GLU A 195 -7.06 1.12 -28.03
CA GLU A 195 -8.02 0.74 -29.07
C GLU A 195 -9.45 0.66 -28.51
N GLN A 196 -9.63 0.03 -27.36
CA GLN A 196 -10.89 -0.11 -26.64
C GLN A 196 -11.43 1.24 -26.16
N PHE A 197 -10.56 2.13 -25.68
CA PHE A 197 -10.92 3.48 -25.28
C PHE A 197 -11.46 4.28 -26.47
N LYS A 198 -10.74 4.25 -27.61
CA LYS A 198 -11.18 4.91 -28.84
C LYS A 198 -12.53 4.37 -29.29
N ARG A 199 -12.69 3.04 -29.32
CA ARG A 199 -13.93 2.39 -29.73
C ARG A 199 -15.12 2.77 -28.85
N THR A 200 -14.90 2.82 -27.54
CA THR A 200 -15.89 3.26 -26.56
C THR A 200 -16.31 4.72 -26.80
N SER A 201 -15.36 5.60 -27.10
CA SER A 201 -15.65 7.01 -27.41
C SER A 201 -16.53 7.13 -28.66
N ASP A 202 -16.17 6.43 -29.74
CA ASP A 202 -16.92 6.45 -31.00
C ASP A 202 -18.38 6.01 -30.81
N VAL A 203 -18.60 4.94 -30.03
CA VAL A 203 -19.95 4.44 -29.69
C VAL A 203 -20.73 5.47 -28.89
N LYS A 204 -20.16 6.03 -27.82
CA LYS A 204 -20.83 7.06 -27.00
C LYS A 204 -21.20 8.29 -27.81
N ASP A 205 -20.30 8.76 -28.66
CA ASP A 205 -20.51 9.95 -29.48
C ASP A 205 -21.64 9.73 -30.49
N ALA A 206 -21.67 8.57 -31.16
CA ALA A 206 -22.77 8.22 -32.05
C ALA A 206 -24.10 8.06 -31.31
N MET A 207 -24.10 7.43 -30.12
CA MET A 207 -25.31 7.28 -29.31
C MET A 207 -25.93 8.64 -28.95
N ARG A 208 -25.10 9.66 -28.64
CA ARG A 208 -25.59 11.02 -28.35
C ARG A 208 -26.25 11.66 -29.56
N ALA A 209 -25.72 11.41 -30.75
CA ALA A 209 -26.20 12.01 -31.98
C ALA A 209 -27.48 11.33 -32.50
N SER A 210 -27.62 10.01 -32.36
CA SER A 210 -28.66 9.27 -33.09
C SER A 210 -29.82 8.73 -32.24
N CYS A 211 -29.56 8.16 -31.05
CA CYS A 211 -30.57 7.34 -30.36
C CYS A 211 -30.88 7.74 -28.91
N LEU A 212 -29.97 8.42 -28.21
CA LEU A 212 -30.13 8.71 -26.78
C LEU A 212 -31.40 9.49 -26.41
N PRO A 213 -31.82 10.55 -27.13
CA PRO A 213 -33.06 11.24 -26.81
C PRO A 213 -34.28 10.32 -26.82
N ALA A 214 -34.39 9.43 -27.81
CA ALA A 214 -35.48 8.48 -27.92
C ALA A 214 -35.43 7.39 -26.83
N ILE A 215 -34.22 6.91 -26.48
CA ILE A 215 -34.01 5.98 -25.37
C ILE A 215 -34.52 6.60 -24.06
N ILE A 216 -34.11 7.83 -23.74
CA ILE A 216 -34.52 8.53 -22.51
C ILE A 216 -36.02 8.80 -22.52
N GLU A 217 -36.62 9.14 -23.66
CA GLU A 217 -38.07 9.33 -23.78
C GLU A 217 -38.85 8.05 -23.44
N VAL A 218 -38.44 6.90 -23.99
CA VAL A 218 -39.05 5.59 -23.69
C VAL A 218 -38.92 5.25 -22.21
N LEU A 219 -37.72 5.39 -21.63
CA LEU A 219 -37.50 5.10 -20.21
C LEU A 219 -38.35 6.01 -19.31
N THR A 220 -38.41 7.31 -19.61
CA THR A 220 -39.22 8.28 -18.87
C THR A 220 -40.71 7.93 -18.95
N ARG A 221 -41.20 7.57 -20.14
CA ARG A 221 -42.60 7.18 -20.35
C ARG A 221 -42.97 5.91 -19.58
N VAL A 222 -42.09 4.92 -19.58
CA VAL A 222 -42.30 3.67 -18.82
C VAL A 222 -42.32 3.98 -17.32
N LEU A 223 -41.38 4.78 -16.82
CA LEU A 223 -41.33 5.20 -15.42
C LEU A 223 -42.63 5.89 -14.96
N GLU A 224 -43.25 6.74 -15.79
CA GLU A 224 -44.54 7.38 -15.46
C GLU A 224 -45.69 6.39 -15.17
N ASN A 225 -45.58 5.15 -15.68
CA ASN A 225 -46.65 4.16 -15.64
C ASN A 225 -46.36 2.98 -14.69
N LEU A 226 -45.17 2.91 -14.11
CA LEU A 226 -44.80 1.89 -13.12
C LEU A 226 -45.31 2.26 -11.72
N GLN A 227 -45.65 1.26 -10.91
CA GLN A 227 -46.16 1.41 -9.54
C GLN A 227 -45.24 0.75 -8.51
N VAL A 228 -44.86 1.52 -7.50
CA VAL A 228 -43.99 1.05 -6.40
C VAL A 228 -44.63 -0.08 -5.58
N THR A 229 -45.96 -0.12 -5.48
CA THR A 229 -46.69 -1.17 -4.73
C THR A 229 -46.54 -2.58 -5.33
N LYS A 230 -46.07 -2.70 -6.58
CA LYS A 230 -45.83 -3.98 -7.24
C LYS A 230 -44.33 -4.32 -7.16
N PRO A 231 -43.90 -5.39 -6.46
CA PRO A 231 -42.48 -5.68 -6.23
C PRO A 231 -41.64 -5.75 -7.50
N ARG A 232 -42.16 -6.38 -8.56
CA ARG A 232 -41.47 -6.48 -9.86
C ARG A 232 -41.27 -5.13 -10.52
N GLU A 233 -42.26 -4.25 -10.44
CA GLU A 233 -42.17 -2.89 -10.99
C GLU A 233 -41.25 -2.02 -10.14
N ALA A 234 -41.26 -2.14 -8.81
CA ALA A 234 -40.32 -1.45 -7.93
C ALA A 234 -38.85 -1.76 -8.27
N VAL A 235 -38.52 -3.04 -8.51
CA VAL A 235 -37.17 -3.44 -8.97
C VAL A 235 -36.81 -2.79 -10.30
N LEU A 236 -37.76 -2.70 -11.23
CA LEU A 236 -37.54 -2.05 -12.54
C LEU A 236 -37.41 -0.53 -12.43
N ILE A 237 -38.19 0.13 -11.56
CA ILE A 237 -38.03 1.56 -11.25
C ILE A 237 -36.63 1.80 -10.72
N SER A 238 -36.22 1.04 -9.71
CA SER A 238 -34.89 1.12 -9.09
C SER A 238 -33.77 0.90 -10.11
N THR A 239 -33.87 -0.14 -10.94
CA THR A 239 -32.89 -0.45 -11.99
C THR A 239 -32.83 0.65 -13.05
N CYS A 240 -33.99 1.19 -13.47
CA CYS A 240 -34.08 2.26 -14.46
C CYS A 240 -33.45 3.56 -13.95
N LEU A 241 -33.77 3.96 -12.71
CA LEU A 241 -33.14 5.12 -12.06
C LEU A 241 -31.62 4.94 -11.91
N GLY A 242 -31.16 3.73 -11.60
CA GLY A 242 -29.74 3.37 -11.57
C GLY A 242 -29.06 3.54 -12.94
N VAL A 243 -29.65 3.01 -14.01
CA VAL A 243 -29.15 3.17 -15.39
C VAL A 243 -29.09 4.64 -15.79
N ILE A 244 -30.20 5.38 -15.59
CA ILE A 244 -30.26 6.81 -15.86
C ILE A 244 -29.15 7.53 -15.10
N GLY A 245 -29.01 7.28 -13.79
CA GLY A 245 -27.97 7.86 -12.95
C GLY A 245 -26.55 7.67 -13.51
N ARG A 246 -26.17 6.45 -13.92
CA ARG A 246 -24.83 6.20 -14.49
C ARG A 246 -24.61 6.94 -15.80
N TYR A 247 -25.63 7.02 -16.65
CA TYR A 247 -25.54 7.65 -17.96
C TYR A 247 -25.48 9.19 -17.91
N VAL A 248 -26.06 9.84 -16.88
CA VAL A 248 -26.03 11.31 -16.69
C VAL A 248 -24.63 11.91 -16.83
N LEU A 249 -23.59 11.17 -16.40
CA LEU A 249 -22.21 11.62 -16.36
C LEU A 249 -21.62 11.97 -17.74
N TRP A 250 -22.21 11.46 -18.82
CA TRP A 250 -21.68 11.67 -20.16
C TRP A 250 -22.73 12.07 -21.22
N ILE A 251 -24.04 11.98 -20.96
CA ILE A 251 -25.08 12.46 -21.90
C ILE A 251 -25.36 13.96 -21.74
N ASP A 252 -26.24 14.57 -22.55
CA ASP A 252 -26.71 15.95 -22.32
C ASP A 252 -27.57 16.02 -21.03
N ILE A 253 -27.29 16.98 -20.14
CA ILE A 253 -28.03 17.15 -18.89
C ILE A 253 -29.51 17.45 -19.14
N ASN A 254 -29.86 18.16 -20.20
CA ASN A 254 -31.24 18.61 -20.46
C ASN A 254 -32.19 17.44 -20.78
N LEU A 255 -31.65 16.29 -21.18
CA LEU A 255 -32.44 15.07 -21.40
C LEU A 255 -33.04 14.51 -20.10
N ILE A 256 -32.41 14.78 -18.95
CA ILE A 256 -32.82 14.27 -17.64
C ILE A 256 -33.26 15.41 -16.72
N TYR A 257 -32.58 16.55 -16.77
CA TYR A 257 -32.97 17.76 -16.05
C TYR A 257 -34.05 18.52 -16.84
N ASN A 258 -35.27 17.99 -16.82
CA ASN A 258 -36.47 18.62 -17.38
C ASN A 258 -37.67 18.37 -16.47
N GLU A 259 -38.70 19.22 -16.57
CA GLU A 259 -39.86 19.14 -15.68
C GLU A 259 -40.56 17.78 -15.69
N LYS A 260 -40.62 17.09 -16.85
CA LYS A 260 -41.24 15.78 -16.96
C LYS A 260 -40.57 14.77 -16.03
N PHE A 261 -39.25 14.67 -16.09
CA PHE A 261 -38.50 13.76 -15.22
C PHE A 261 -38.49 14.21 -13.76
N LEU A 262 -38.42 15.52 -13.48
CA LEU A 262 -38.46 16.04 -12.11
C LEU A 262 -39.81 15.77 -11.42
N VAL A 263 -40.94 15.79 -12.14
CA VAL A 263 -42.25 15.38 -11.61
C VAL A 263 -42.23 13.91 -11.17
N ILE A 264 -41.59 13.02 -11.94
CA ILE A 264 -41.45 11.60 -11.59
C ILE A 264 -40.65 11.44 -10.29
N LEU A 265 -39.50 12.10 -10.18
CA LEU A 265 -38.69 12.06 -8.96
C LEU A 265 -39.47 12.60 -7.74
N ARG A 266 -40.18 13.73 -7.90
CA ARG A 266 -41.03 14.30 -6.83
C ARG A 266 -42.09 13.30 -6.36
N THR A 267 -42.70 12.58 -7.30
CA THR A 267 -43.71 11.55 -7.00
C THR A 267 -43.10 10.42 -6.17
N TYR A 268 -41.92 9.91 -6.56
CA TYR A 268 -41.26 8.85 -5.81
C TYR A 268 -40.78 9.29 -4.43
N VAL A 269 -40.33 10.54 -4.27
CA VAL A 269 -39.95 11.08 -2.95
C VAL A 269 -41.15 11.10 -2.00
N GLN A 270 -42.34 11.44 -2.50
CA GLN A 270 -43.58 11.48 -1.70
C GLN A 270 -44.07 10.10 -1.24
N LEU A 271 -43.70 9.02 -1.93
CA LEU A 271 -44.10 7.66 -1.56
C LEU A 271 -43.34 7.12 -0.34
N THR A 272 -42.20 7.72 0.02
CA THR A 272 -41.39 7.38 1.21
C THR A 272 -40.88 5.93 1.27
N ASP A 273 -40.87 5.20 0.15
CA ASP A 273 -40.36 3.82 0.08
C ASP A 273 -38.82 3.81 0.13
N PRO A 274 -38.17 3.15 1.12
CA PRO A 274 -36.72 3.20 1.28
C PRO A 274 -35.94 2.65 0.09
N PHE A 275 -36.45 1.58 -0.52
CA PHE A 275 -35.81 0.91 -1.66
C PHE A 275 -35.78 1.82 -2.90
N ILE A 276 -36.88 2.52 -3.20
CA ILE A 276 -36.93 3.48 -4.31
C ILE A 276 -36.16 4.77 -3.98
N LEU A 277 -36.29 5.29 -2.76
CA LEU A 277 -35.60 6.51 -2.33
C LEU A 277 -34.08 6.37 -2.42
N LYS A 278 -33.54 5.18 -2.13
CA LYS A 278 -32.11 4.88 -2.33
C LYS A 278 -31.69 5.14 -3.77
N SER A 279 -32.46 4.64 -4.73
CA SER A 279 -32.18 4.84 -6.16
C SER A 279 -32.39 6.29 -6.61
N VAL A 280 -33.36 7.00 -6.04
CA VAL A 280 -33.51 8.46 -6.25
C VAL A 280 -32.28 9.22 -5.74
N CYS A 281 -31.78 8.91 -4.54
CA CYS A 281 -30.58 9.52 -3.98
C CYS A 281 -29.36 9.27 -4.88
N PHE A 282 -29.18 8.03 -5.35
CA PHE A 282 -28.12 7.68 -6.30
C PHE A 282 -28.24 8.48 -7.61
N THR A 283 -29.43 8.58 -8.21
CA THR A 283 -29.61 9.35 -9.45
C THR A 283 -29.29 10.83 -9.25
N LEU A 284 -29.73 11.44 -8.14
CA LEU A 284 -29.41 12.83 -7.80
C LEU A 284 -27.91 13.03 -7.55
N GLN A 285 -27.26 12.10 -6.85
CA GLN A 285 -25.82 12.14 -6.61
C GLN A 285 -25.06 12.18 -7.95
N ARG A 286 -25.45 11.33 -8.92
CA ARG A 286 -24.82 11.32 -10.25
C ARG A 286 -25.14 12.57 -11.07
N LEU A 287 -26.31 13.17 -10.89
CA LEU A 287 -26.65 14.45 -11.49
C LEU A 287 -25.74 15.58 -10.99
N PHE A 288 -25.49 15.64 -9.69
CA PHE A 288 -24.56 16.62 -9.12
C PHE A 288 -23.10 16.31 -9.46
N ALA A 289 -22.73 15.04 -9.65
CA ALA A 289 -21.38 14.64 -10.07
C ALA A 289 -21.05 14.97 -11.54
N LYS A 290 -22.01 15.42 -12.35
CA LYS A 290 -21.79 15.77 -13.76
C LYS A 290 -20.71 16.86 -13.92
N GLY A 291 -19.75 16.72 -14.82
CA GLY A 291 -18.76 17.77 -15.07
C GLY A 291 -19.38 19.03 -15.69
N MET A 292 -19.36 20.16 -14.97
CA MET A 292 -19.78 21.49 -15.43
C MET A 292 -19.12 22.57 -14.56
N PRO A 293 -19.08 23.85 -14.98
CA PRO A 293 -18.50 24.93 -14.20
C PRO A 293 -19.09 25.03 -12.79
N ASP A 294 -18.24 25.15 -11.77
CA ASP A 294 -18.67 25.21 -10.36
C ASP A 294 -19.54 26.45 -10.07
N PHE A 295 -19.37 27.53 -10.83
CA PHE A 295 -20.24 28.71 -10.81
C PHE A 295 -20.34 29.31 -12.22
N PRO A 296 -21.54 29.74 -12.69
CA PRO A 296 -22.83 29.72 -11.99
C PRO A 296 -23.59 28.39 -12.11
N ASP A 297 -23.21 27.54 -13.05
CA ASP A 297 -24.05 26.41 -13.49
C ASP A 297 -24.31 25.39 -12.39
N LYS A 298 -23.25 24.84 -11.76
CA LYS A 298 -23.38 23.85 -10.68
C LYS A 298 -24.19 24.37 -9.50
N LEU A 299 -23.89 25.60 -9.06
CA LEU A 299 -24.62 26.23 -7.95
C LEU A 299 -26.11 26.38 -8.28
N SER A 300 -26.44 26.86 -9.48
CA SER A 300 -27.83 27.05 -9.90
C SER A 300 -28.62 25.74 -9.92
N LEU A 301 -27.99 24.64 -10.34
CA LEU A 301 -28.58 23.30 -10.36
C LEU A 301 -28.88 22.78 -8.94
N ILE A 302 -27.96 23.00 -7.98
CA ILE A 302 -28.19 22.62 -6.59
C ILE A 302 -29.31 23.45 -5.99
N MET A 303 -29.30 24.77 -6.21
CA MET A 303 -30.29 25.69 -5.64
C MET A 303 -31.69 25.46 -6.19
N SER A 304 -31.83 25.07 -7.46
CA SER A 304 -33.15 24.78 -8.06
C SER A 304 -33.76 23.48 -7.52
N LEU A 305 -32.94 22.45 -7.28
CA LEU A 305 -33.41 21.14 -6.82
C LEU A 305 -33.55 21.04 -5.29
N TRP A 306 -33.00 22.00 -4.54
CA TRP A 306 -33.00 21.95 -3.08
C TRP A 306 -34.41 21.93 -2.46
N PRO A 307 -35.32 22.88 -2.76
CA PRO A 307 -36.59 22.99 -2.04
C PRO A 307 -37.54 21.82 -2.32
N ASP A 308 -37.56 21.33 -3.55
CA ASP A 308 -38.59 20.39 -4.01
C ASP A 308 -38.17 18.92 -3.89
N LEU A 309 -36.86 18.62 -3.89
CA LEU A 309 -36.35 17.25 -3.81
C LEU A 309 -35.50 17.06 -2.55
N ILE A 310 -34.40 17.80 -2.39
CA ILE A 310 -33.44 17.56 -1.30
C ILE A 310 -34.12 17.78 0.06
N GLN A 311 -34.81 18.90 0.22
CA GLN A 311 -35.55 19.22 1.45
C GLN A 311 -36.63 18.18 1.75
N LYS A 312 -37.32 17.67 0.73
CA LYS A 312 -38.34 16.63 0.90
C LYS A 312 -37.75 15.29 1.29
N ILE A 313 -36.57 14.94 0.79
CA ILE A 313 -35.82 13.74 1.20
C ILE A 313 -35.37 13.87 2.66
N ILE A 314 -34.87 15.05 3.07
CA ILE A 314 -34.50 15.33 4.47
C ILE A 314 -35.69 15.16 5.43
N GLU A 315 -36.90 15.53 4.98
CA GLU A 315 -38.15 15.42 5.75
C GLU A 315 -38.72 13.99 5.82
N VAL A 316 -38.19 13.03 5.06
CA VAL A 316 -38.65 11.63 5.11
C VAL A 316 -38.47 11.06 6.52
N PRO A 317 -39.47 10.38 7.11
CA PRO A 317 -39.42 9.96 8.52
C PRO A 317 -38.15 9.20 8.92
N PHE A 318 -37.68 8.27 8.07
CA PHE A 318 -36.47 7.48 8.33
C PHE A 318 -35.22 8.35 8.40
N ILE A 319 -35.04 9.26 7.44
CA ILE A 319 -33.90 10.19 7.38
C ILE A 319 -34.02 11.22 8.50
N ALA A 320 -35.20 11.81 8.69
CA ALA A 320 -35.44 12.78 9.74
C ALA A 320 -35.21 12.20 11.15
N ASN A 321 -35.46 10.91 11.36
CA ASN A 321 -35.13 10.23 12.61
C ASN A 321 -33.62 10.05 12.79
N ALA A 322 -32.91 9.63 11.73
CA ALA A 322 -31.44 9.56 11.73
C ALA A 322 -30.80 10.94 11.99
N LEU A 323 -31.45 12.04 11.57
CA LEU A 323 -30.95 13.40 11.79
C LEU A 323 -31.24 13.97 13.19
N ARG A 324 -31.86 13.22 14.11
CA ARG A 324 -32.17 13.68 15.49
C ARG A 324 -31.11 13.31 16.53
N HIS A 325 -30.08 12.53 16.19
CA HIS A 325 -29.12 11.99 17.17
C HIS A 325 -28.37 13.05 17.99
N THR A 326 -28.19 14.27 17.47
CA THR A 326 -27.53 15.37 18.22
C THR A 326 -28.50 16.30 18.96
N SER A 327 -29.82 16.08 18.86
CA SER A 327 -30.81 16.90 19.55
C SER A 327 -30.80 16.62 21.06
N SER A 328 -30.89 17.69 21.86
CA SER A 328 -30.56 17.76 23.30
C SER A 328 -31.44 16.91 24.25
N ASN A 329 -32.32 16.05 23.73
CA ASN A 329 -33.29 15.29 24.52
C ASN A 329 -32.87 13.82 24.63
N GLN A 330 -31.96 13.54 25.57
CA GLN A 330 -31.50 12.17 25.90
C GLN A 330 -32.63 11.22 26.34
N SER A 331 -33.81 11.72 26.72
CA SER A 331 -34.93 10.91 27.24
C SER A 331 -35.75 10.17 26.17
N LEU A 332 -35.42 10.30 24.88
CA LEU A 332 -36.09 9.58 23.79
C LEU A 332 -35.21 8.50 23.14
N ASN A 333 -33.90 8.47 23.44
CA ASN A 333 -32.99 7.47 22.91
C ASN A 333 -33.23 6.07 23.49
N GLU A 334 -33.95 5.95 24.63
CA GLU A 334 -34.35 4.66 25.22
C GLU A 334 -35.53 3.99 24.49
N VAL A 335 -36.18 4.66 23.53
CA VAL A 335 -37.32 4.08 22.75
C VAL A 335 -36.87 3.48 21.41
N ASN A 336 -35.62 3.72 20.97
CA ASN A 336 -35.08 3.24 19.69
C ASN A 336 -34.42 1.84 19.78
N GLY A 337 -34.93 0.95 20.63
CA GLY A 337 -34.53 -0.47 20.67
C GLY A 337 -35.02 -1.30 19.48
N ARG A 338 -35.30 -0.68 18.32
CA ARG A 338 -35.58 -1.38 17.06
C ARG A 338 -34.41 -1.13 16.12
N GLU A 339 -33.68 -2.18 15.79
CA GLU A 339 -32.68 -2.15 14.73
C GLU A 339 -33.35 -1.67 13.43
N ASP A 340 -32.77 -0.65 12.81
CA ASP A 340 -33.21 -0.17 11.50
C ASP A 340 -33.04 -1.30 10.47
N SER A 341 -33.99 -1.43 9.54
CA SER A 341 -33.89 -2.48 8.51
C SER A 341 -32.67 -2.25 7.61
N GLU A 342 -32.10 -3.31 7.04
CA GLU A 342 -31.00 -3.21 6.07
C GLU A 342 -31.30 -2.23 4.92
N GLU A 343 -32.55 -2.18 4.47
CA GLU A 343 -33.00 -1.24 3.44
C GLU A 343 -32.95 0.22 3.90
N THR A 344 -33.25 0.47 5.18
CA THR A 344 -33.19 1.80 5.79
C THR A 344 -31.73 2.24 5.96
N ILE A 345 -30.85 1.36 6.44
CA ILE A 345 -29.42 1.64 6.53
C ILE A 345 -28.84 1.92 5.14
N ALA A 346 -29.20 1.10 4.14
CA ALA A 346 -28.78 1.32 2.76
C ALA A 346 -29.29 2.64 2.15
N LEU A 347 -30.50 3.08 2.51
CA LEU A 347 -31.02 4.41 2.16
C LEU A 347 -30.18 5.51 2.81
N ILE A 348 -29.95 5.44 4.13
CA ILE A 348 -29.21 6.47 4.88
C ILE A 348 -27.77 6.57 4.36
N LEU A 349 -27.13 5.45 4.04
CA LEU A 349 -25.81 5.41 3.43
C LEU A 349 -25.79 6.12 2.07
N GLU A 350 -26.78 5.87 1.21
CA GLU A 350 -26.85 6.51 -0.10
C GLU A 350 -27.20 8.00 0.01
N PHE A 351 -28.02 8.37 1.00
CA PHE A 351 -28.29 9.76 1.36
C PHE A 351 -27.03 10.48 1.89
N ALA A 352 -26.19 9.82 2.69
CA ALA A 352 -24.93 10.37 3.15
C ALA A 352 -23.97 10.68 1.98
N LYS A 353 -23.86 9.75 1.01
CA LYS A 353 -23.10 9.97 -0.23
C LYS A 353 -23.64 11.12 -1.07
N LEU A 354 -24.97 11.28 -1.13
CA LEU A 354 -25.61 12.42 -1.80
C LEU A 354 -25.23 13.73 -1.11
N MET A 355 -25.33 13.80 0.21
CA MET A 355 -24.97 15.00 0.99
C MET A 355 -23.48 15.32 0.89
N GLN A 356 -22.61 14.31 0.86
CA GLN A 356 -21.19 14.50 0.56
C GLN A 356 -20.98 15.17 -0.80
N MET A 357 -21.63 14.67 -1.86
CA MET A 357 -21.50 15.22 -3.21
C MET A 357 -22.00 16.67 -3.30
N ILE A 358 -23.14 16.95 -2.67
CA ILE A 358 -23.71 18.31 -2.60
C ILE A 358 -22.78 19.24 -1.84
N GLY A 359 -22.31 18.84 -0.66
CA GLY A 359 -21.42 19.63 0.18
C GLY A 359 -20.10 19.97 -0.51
N SER A 360 -19.43 18.97 -1.11
CA SER A 360 -18.19 19.19 -1.87
C SER A 360 -18.39 20.11 -3.07
N SER A 361 -19.51 19.94 -3.78
CA SER A 361 -19.85 20.80 -4.92
C SER A 361 -20.12 22.24 -4.48
N LEU A 362 -20.82 22.44 -3.36
CA LEU A 362 -21.06 23.78 -2.80
C LEU A 362 -19.76 24.46 -2.35
N ILE A 363 -18.82 23.74 -1.74
CA ILE A 363 -17.51 24.29 -1.38
C ILE A 363 -16.76 24.76 -2.64
N LYS A 364 -16.72 23.94 -3.69
CA LYS A 364 -16.09 24.32 -4.97
C LYS A 364 -16.77 25.53 -5.61
N SER A 365 -18.10 25.57 -5.60
CA SER A 365 -18.88 26.74 -6.03
C SER A 365 -18.54 27.99 -5.21
N TYR A 366 -18.38 27.86 -3.89
CA TYR A 366 -17.97 28.96 -3.01
C TYR A 366 -16.56 29.47 -3.33
N GLU A 367 -15.59 28.58 -3.54
CA GLU A 367 -14.23 28.97 -3.90
C GLU A 367 -14.17 29.71 -5.25
N ALA A 368 -14.96 29.25 -6.23
CA ALA A 368 -15.12 29.91 -7.53
C ALA A 368 -15.79 31.28 -7.38
N LEU A 369 -16.86 31.39 -6.59
CA LEU A 369 -17.54 32.64 -6.26
C LEU A 369 -16.62 33.65 -5.58
N ALA A 370 -15.83 33.20 -4.60
CA ALA A 370 -14.89 34.02 -3.87
C ALA A 370 -13.81 34.61 -4.80
N ALA A 371 -13.34 33.84 -5.78
CA ALA A 371 -12.34 34.29 -6.75
C ALA A 371 -12.81 35.44 -7.66
N ILE A 372 -14.12 35.59 -7.87
CA ILE A 372 -14.70 36.59 -8.78
C ILE A 372 -14.87 37.97 -8.12
N ASN A 373 -14.73 38.06 -6.78
CA ASN A 373 -15.06 39.21 -5.91
C ASN A 373 -15.27 40.56 -6.65
N PRO A 374 -16.52 41.04 -6.75
CA PRO A 374 -16.88 42.20 -7.58
C PRO A 374 -16.28 43.53 -7.09
N SER A 375 -15.67 43.58 -5.90
CA SER A 375 -14.93 44.77 -5.42
C SER A 375 -13.70 45.14 -6.28
N LEU A 376 -13.26 44.25 -7.18
CA LEU A 376 -12.15 44.47 -8.11
C LEU A 376 -12.55 44.50 -9.60
N ASN A 377 -13.77 44.07 -9.96
CA ASN A 377 -14.21 43.91 -11.36
C ASN A 377 -15.53 44.65 -11.62
N SER A 378 -15.48 45.70 -12.45
CA SER A 378 -16.57 46.67 -12.68
C SER A 378 -17.80 46.15 -13.47
N ASN A 379 -17.90 44.86 -13.77
CA ASN A 379 -18.89 44.31 -14.70
C ASN A 379 -19.86 43.26 -14.10
N THR A 380 -19.81 42.98 -12.79
CA THR A 380 -20.77 42.06 -12.12
C THR A 380 -21.71 42.82 -11.19
N ASP A 381 -23.02 42.57 -11.31
CA ASP A 381 -24.03 43.13 -10.43
C ASP A 381 -23.76 42.67 -8.97
N VAL A 382 -23.29 43.59 -8.13
CA VAL A 382 -22.88 43.31 -6.74
C VAL A 382 -23.99 42.63 -5.93
N SER A 383 -25.26 42.96 -6.20
CA SER A 383 -26.43 42.40 -5.51
C SER A 383 -26.67 40.93 -5.83
N THR A 384 -26.50 40.50 -7.09
CA THR A 384 -26.73 39.10 -7.49
C THR A 384 -25.62 38.19 -6.96
N TRP A 385 -24.37 38.67 -6.98
CA TRP A 385 -23.24 37.97 -6.36
C TRP A 385 -23.44 37.80 -4.84
N GLN A 386 -23.88 38.85 -4.13
CA GLN A 386 -24.12 38.80 -2.68
C GLN A 386 -25.17 37.75 -2.31
N VAL A 387 -26.29 37.72 -3.05
CA VAL A 387 -27.36 36.73 -2.83
C VAL A 387 -26.86 35.31 -3.09
N ALA A 388 -26.15 35.09 -4.19
CA ALA A 388 -25.57 33.78 -4.52
C ALA A 388 -24.56 33.32 -3.47
N HIS A 389 -23.70 34.22 -3.01
CA HIS A 389 -22.72 33.96 -1.95
C HIS A 389 -23.40 33.60 -0.63
N GLN A 390 -24.39 34.38 -0.19
CA GLN A 390 -25.11 34.10 1.05
C GLN A 390 -25.87 32.77 0.99
N SER A 391 -26.58 32.49 -0.10
CA SER A 391 -27.31 31.24 -0.29
C SER A 391 -26.37 30.03 -0.32
N CYS A 392 -25.21 30.15 -0.99
CA CYS A 392 -24.20 29.10 -1.03
C CYS A 392 -23.67 28.78 0.37
N VAL A 393 -23.27 29.81 1.14
CA VAL A 393 -22.81 29.63 2.53
C VAL A 393 -23.90 29.01 3.40
N GLU A 394 -25.14 29.48 3.31
CA GLU A 394 -26.26 28.90 4.06
C GLU A 394 -26.43 27.40 3.79
N LYS A 395 -26.38 26.97 2.52
CA LYS A 395 -26.51 25.54 2.18
C LYS A 395 -25.28 24.71 2.56
N ILE A 396 -24.08 25.28 2.58
CA ILE A 396 -22.90 24.61 3.15
C ILE A 396 -23.12 24.36 4.65
N GLU A 397 -23.58 25.37 5.39
CA GLU A 397 -23.82 25.27 6.83
C GLU A 397 -24.89 24.22 7.17
N ILE A 398 -26.00 24.19 6.43
CA ILE A 398 -27.06 23.17 6.61
C ILE A 398 -26.52 21.77 6.27
N SER A 399 -25.74 21.64 5.19
CA SER A 399 -25.16 20.35 4.80
C SER A 399 -24.18 19.84 5.85
N PHE A 400 -23.43 20.73 6.49
CA PHE A 400 -22.52 20.38 7.59
C PHE A 400 -23.28 19.90 8.84
N ASP A 401 -24.39 20.56 9.20
CA ASP A 401 -25.24 20.11 10.32
C ASP A 401 -25.82 18.70 10.07
N ILE A 402 -26.20 18.43 8.83
CA ILE A 402 -26.64 17.09 8.40
C ILE A 402 -25.50 16.08 8.52
N ALA A 403 -24.31 16.42 8.03
CA ALA A 403 -23.13 15.54 8.13
C ALA A 403 -22.77 15.19 9.58
N ILE A 404 -22.84 16.14 10.52
CA ILE A 404 -22.60 15.87 11.95
C ILE A 404 -23.57 14.82 12.49
N ASN A 405 -24.86 14.89 12.13
CA ASN A 405 -25.85 13.92 12.57
C ASN A 405 -25.65 12.54 11.92
N LEU A 406 -25.28 12.50 10.63
CA LEU A 406 -24.95 11.25 9.95
C LEU A 406 -23.72 10.57 10.56
N ILE A 407 -22.69 11.33 10.95
CA ILE A 407 -21.52 10.79 11.67
C ILE A 407 -21.91 10.25 13.05
N ALA A 408 -22.93 10.81 13.69
CA ALA A 408 -23.43 10.34 14.99
C ALA A 408 -24.23 9.04 14.88
N TYR A 409 -24.71 8.67 13.69
CA TYR A 409 -25.43 7.43 13.45
C TYR A 409 -24.54 6.20 13.72
N ASN A 410 -25.12 5.09 14.21
CA ASN A 410 -24.36 3.95 14.76
C ASN A 410 -23.38 3.30 13.76
N ASP A 411 -23.83 3.12 12.52
CA ASP A 411 -23.08 2.50 11.42
C ASP A 411 -21.84 3.32 10.99
N GLY A 412 -20.68 2.65 10.92
CA GLY A 412 -19.41 3.27 10.57
C GLY A 412 -19.31 3.73 9.12
N ASP A 413 -19.87 2.96 8.18
CA ASP A 413 -19.86 3.27 6.75
C ASP A 413 -20.62 4.55 6.44
N ILE A 414 -21.73 4.82 7.14
CA ILE A 414 -22.49 6.07 7.01
C ILE A 414 -21.62 7.28 7.38
N ALA A 415 -20.85 7.18 8.46
CA ALA A 415 -19.96 8.26 8.87
C ALA A 415 -18.81 8.46 7.85
N VAL A 416 -18.20 7.37 7.38
CA VAL A 416 -17.13 7.41 6.36
C VAL A 416 -17.63 7.98 5.03
N ALA A 417 -18.88 7.72 4.66
CA ALA A 417 -19.50 8.24 3.45
C ALA A 417 -19.68 9.78 3.42
N THR A 418 -19.41 10.48 4.53
CA THR A 418 -19.40 11.95 4.61
C THR A 418 -17.99 12.56 4.64
N ALA A 419 -16.95 11.73 4.68
CA ALA A 419 -15.61 12.13 5.07
C ALA A 419 -15.00 13.20 4.17
N THR A 420 -15.10 13.05 2.86
CA THR A 420 -14.49 13.99 1.92
C THR A 420 -15.04 15.41 2.10
N PHE A 421 -16.35 15.54 2.27
CA PHE A 421 -16.98 16.84 2.48
C PHE A 421 -16.60 17.46 3.84
N VAL A 422 -16.56 16.65 4.90
CA VAL A 422 -16.21 17.13 6.24
C VAL A 422 -14.76 17.62 6.28
N GLU A 423 -13.83 16.89 5.65
CA GLU A 423 -12.43 17.33 5.52
C GLU A 423 -12.31 18.62 4.70
N GLU A 424 -12.97 18.71 3.54
CA GLU A 424 -13.02 19.92 2.71
C GLU A 424 -13.60 21.12 3.48
N TYR A 425 -14.66 20.91 4.28
CA TYR A 425 -15.25 21.95 5.12
C TYR A 425 -14.28 22.42 6.22
N LEU A 426 -13.61 21.50 6.90
CA LEU A 426 -12.63 21.82 7.93
C LEU A 426 -11.42 22.59 7.35
N ASP A 427 -11.02 22.27 6.12
CA ASP A 427 -9.96 22.98 5.39
C ASP A 427 -10.39 24.38 4.91
N LEU A 428 -11.69 24.59 4.68
CA LEU A 428 -12.29 25.88 4.31
C LEU A 428 -12.27 26.90 5.47
N LEU A 429 -12.21 26.44 6.72
CA LEU A 429 -12.23 27.30 7.90
C LEU A 429 -10.90 28.04 8.09
N LYS A 430 -11.00 29.33 8.45
CA LYS A 430 -9.84 30.16 8.78
C LYS A 430 -9.30 29.78 10.17
N GLU A 431 -8.00 29.54 10.26
CA GLU A 431 -7.33 29.24 11.53
C GLU A 431 -7.54 30.36 12.56
N LYS A 432 -7.83 30.01 13.82
CA LYS A 432 -7.93 30.92 14.96
C LYS A 432 -6.55 31.41 15.41
N LYS A 433 -5.83 32.13 14.54
CA LYS A 433 -4.55 32.80 14.86
C LYS A 433 -4.73 34.30 15.04
N PRO A 434 -3.95 34.96 15.90
CA PRO A 434 -3.96 36.41 16.00
C PRO A 434 -3.55 37.02 14.66
N ALA A 435 -4.32 38.01 14.20
CA ALA A 435 -4.16 38.65 12.90
C ALA A 435 -2.71 39.12 12.67
N LYS A 436 -1.95 38.38 11.85
CA LYS A 436 -0.75 38.94 11.23
C LYS A 436 -1.20 39.95 10.19
N VAL A 437 -0.57 41.13 10.20
CA VAL A 437 -0.81 42.25 9.27
C VAL A 437 -1.06 41.72 7.86
N GLN A 438 -2.31 41.82 7.40
CA GLN A 438 -2.71 41.37 6.08
C GLN A 438 -1.96 42.18 5.01
N ARG A 439 -1.37 41.50 4.03
CA ARG A 439 -0.97 42.15 2.78
C ARG A 439 -2.27 42.51 2.02
N PRO A 440 -2.44 43.73 1.49
CA PRO A 440 -3.75 44.23 1.03
C PRO A 440 -4.40 43.51 -0.17
N ASN A 441 -3.77 42.52 -0.79
CA ASN A 441 -4.15 42.02 -2.13
C ASN A 441 -4.38 40.51 -2.23
N ARG A 442 -4.78 39.82 -1.14
CA ARG A 442 -5.17 38.40 -1.23
C ARG A 442 -6.66 38.24 -1.01
N VAL A 443 -7.34 37.67 -2.00
CA VAL A 443 -8.76 37.27 -1.88
C VAL A 443 -8.82 36.17 -0.81
N ASP A 444 -9.48 36.46 0.32
CA ASP A 444 -9.68 35.49 1.40
C ASP A 444 -10.70 34.44 0.90
N LYS A 445 -10.20 33.27 0.51
CA LYS A 445 -11.03 32.12 0.09
C LYS A 445 -11.58 31.31 1.27
N GLN A 446 -11.34 31.73 2.51
CA GLN A 446 -11.68 30.96 3.72
C GLN A 446 -12.88 31.55 4.46
N LEU A 447 -13.64 30.70 5.15
CA LEU A 447 -14.72 31.12 6.03
C LEU A 447 -14.18 31.55 7.39
N ASN A 448 -14.64 32.69 7.90
CA ASN A 448 -14.28 33.14 9.25
C ASN A 448 -14.88 32.22 10.32
N LEU A 449 -14.12 31.96 11.38
CA LEU A 449 -14.56 31.14 12.50
C LEU A 449 -15.49 31.95 13.43
N THR A 450 -16.81 31.92 13.15
CA THR A 450 -17.86 32.55 13.96
C THR A 450 -18.22 31.71 15.18
N GLU A 451 -18.88 32.30 16.18
CA GLU A 451 -19.34 31.57 17.39
C GLU A 451 -20.22 30.37 17.05
N GLU A 452 -21.10 30.52 16.05
CA GLU A 452 -21.94 29.43 15.54
C GLU A 452 -21.12 28.27 14.97
N ARG A 453 -20.09 28.56 14.15
CA ARG A 453 -19.20 27.51 13.62
C ARG A 453 -18.40 26.82 14.71
N VAL A 454 -17.92 27.56 15.70
CA VAL A 454 -17.24 26.98 16.87
C VAL A 454 -18.18 26.03 17.63
N PHE A 455 -19.44 26.41 17.79
CA PHE A 455 -20.46 25.55 18.40
C PHE A 455 -20.66 24.25 17.60
N LYS A 456 -20.77 24.33 16.27
CA LYS A 456 -20.85 23.13 15.40
C LYS A 456 -19.60 22.25 15.49
N LEU A 457 -18.40 22.85 15.52
CA LEU A 457 -17.15 22.09 15.74
C LEU A 457 -17.14 21.40 17.11
N SER A 458 -17.68 22.03 18.15
CA SER A 458 -17.82 21.42 19.48
C SER A 458 -18.80 20.25 19.48
N GLN A 459 -19.91 20.34 18.74
CA GLN A 459 -20.86 19.24 18.55
C GLN A 459 -20.19 18.07 17.82
N LEU A 460 -19.53 18.34 16.69
CA LEU A 460 -18.78 17.34 15.94
C LEU A 460 -17.71 16.68 16.82
N LEU A 461 -16.94 17.45 17.58
CA LEU A 461 -15.92 16.92 18.49
C LEU A 461 -16.51 15.97 19.54
N THR A 462 -17.68 16.30 20.08
CA THR A 462 -18.38 15.45 21.06
C THR A 462 -18.79 14.12 20.45
N VAL A 463 -19.33 14.14 19.23
CA VAL A 463 -19.68 12.93 18.47
C VAL A 463 -18.43 12.09 18.18
N LEU A 464 -17.33 12.72 17.76
CA LEU A 464 -16.08 12.01 17.45
C LEU A 464 -15.44 11.37 18.68
N PHE A 465 -15.52 12.01 19.86
CA PHE A 465 -15.05 11.39 21.10
C PHE A 465 -15.85 10.15 21.49
N ASP A 466 -17.12 10.09 21.09
CA ASP A 466 -17.95 8.90 21.26
C ASP A 466 -17.54 7.80 20.28
N LYS A 467 -17.37 8.13 19.00
CA LYS A 467 -17.01 7.20 17.91
C LYS A 467 -15.60 6.61 18.00
N VAL A 468 -14.68 7.27 18.69
CA VAL A 468 -13.27 6.84 18.83
C VAL A 468 -13.08 5.85 20.01
N LYS A 469 -14.12 5.56 20.80
CA LYS A 469 -14.06 4.61 21.91
C LYS A 469 -13.81 3.20 21.44
N TYR A 470 -12.91 2.51 22.13
CA TYR A 470 -12.67 1.09 21.89
C TYR A 470 -13.95 0.26 22.14
N PRO A 471 -14.35 -0.62 21.19
CA PRO A 471 -15.49 -1.51 21.37
C PRO A 471 -15.16 -2.57 22.43
N THR A 472 -16.04 -2.75 23.42
CA THR A 472 -15.86 -3.75 24.48
C THR A 472 -16.50 -5.09 24.14
N ASP A 473 -17.41 -5.11 23.17
CA ASP A 473 -18.40 -6.18 23.00
C ASP A 473 -18.19 -7.01 21.70
N ASP A 474 -17.28 -6.60 20.81
CA ASP A 474 -17.24 -7.09 19.42
C ASP A 474 -16.22 -8.23 19.16
N PRO A 475 -16.54 -9.18 18.25
CA PRO A 475 -15.62 -10.21 17.76
C PRO A 475 -14.44 -9.63 16.97
N ASP A 476 -13.34 -10.38 16.86
CA ASP A 476 -12.06 -9.93 16.27
C ASP A 476 -12.17 -9.34 14.84
N ASP A 477 -13.17 -9.76 14.04
CA ASP A 477 -13.39 -9.28 12.66
C ASP A 477 -13.84 -7.81 12.60
N ASP A 478 -14.61 -7.33 13.59
CA ASP A 478 -15.12 -5.95 13.64
C ASP A 478 -14.04 -4.95 14.10
N LEU A 479 -12.94 -5.45 14.68
CA LEU A 479 -11.85 -4.61 15.18
C LEU A 479 -11.04 -3.97 14.03
N GLU A 480 -10.88 -4.65 12.90
CA GLU A 480 -10.19 -4.10 11.73
C GLU A 480 -10.98 -2.93 11.12
N GLU A 481 -12.29 -3.11 10.98
CA GLU A 481 -13.20 -2.06 10.51
C GLU A 481 -13.19 -0.87 11.47
N PHE A 482 -13.32 -1.12 12.77
CA PHE A 482 -13.20 -0.10 13.80
C PHE A 482 -11.89 0.70 13.68
N GLN A 483 -10.75 0.02 13.52
CA GLN A 483 -9.45 0.69 13.36
C GLN A 483 -9.37 1.52 12.07
N SER A 484 -10.02 1.07 10.99
CA SER A 484 -10.14 1.83 9.74
C SER A 484 -10.95 3.11 9.96
N ASN A 485 -12.14 2.98 10.56
CA ASN A 485 -13.05 4.09 10.87
C ASN A 485 -12.40 5.09 11.84
N ARG A 486 -11.69 4.59 12.86
CA ARG A 486 -10.93 5.41 13.82
C ARG A 486 -9.91 6.33 13.14
N LYS A 487 -9.26 5.89 12.06
CA LYS A 487 -8.32 6.74 11.29
C LYS A 487 -9.02 7.93 10.64
N VAL A 488 -10.21 7.71 10.08
CA VAL A 488 -11.03 8.78 9.46
C VAL A 488 -11.45 9.80 10.52
N PHE A 489 -11.96 9.35 11.67
CA PHE A 489 -12.37 10.25 12.76
C PHE A 489 -11.20 11.06 13.32
N ILE A 490 -9.99 10.48 13.41
CA ILE A 490 -8.78 11.20 13.80
C ILE A 490 -8.39 12.25 12.76
N ALA A 491 -8.66 12.02 11.47
CA ALA A 491 -8.46 13.03 10.42
C ALA A 491 -9.38 14.24 10.63
N PHE A 492 -10.65 14.02 11.00
CA PHE A 492 -11.57 15.11 11.34
C PHE A 492 -11.11 15.87 12.58
N ILE A 493 -10.70 15.18 13.65
CA ILE A 493 -10.15 15.83 14.86
C ILE A 493 -8.90 16.66 14.52
N ARG A 494 -8.06 16.20 13.60
CA ARG A 494 -6.91 16.97 13.09
C ARG A 494 -7.36 18.24 12.36
N GLY A 495 -8.43 18.18 11.56
CA GLY A 495 -9.04 19.35 10.93
C GLY A 495 -9.55 20.35 11.97
N ILE A 496 -10.27 19.88 12.99
CA ILE A 496 -10.74 20.71 14.12
C ILE A 496 -9.56 21.37 14.85
N ALA A 497 -8.52 20.60 15.18
CA ALA A 497 -7.32 21.10 15.86
C ALA A 497 -6.55 22.16 15.03
N ARG A 498 -6.68 22.13 13.69
CA ARG A 498 -6.12 23.16 12.80
C ARG A 498 -6.94 24.45 12.85
N ALA A 499 -8.26 24.34 12.89
CA ALA A 499 -9.17 25.48 12.97
C ALA A 499 -9.15 26.14 14.37
N ASP A 500 -9.34 25.36 15.43
CA ASP A 500 -9.26 25.76 16.84
C ASP A 500 -8.49 24.73 17.67
N SER A 501 -7.20 25.01 17.85
CA SER A 501 -6.28 24.12 18.58
C SER A 501 -6.61 23.97 20.07
N ALA A 502 -7.23 24.97 20.69
CA ALA A 502 -7.58 24.93 22.11
C ALA A 502 -8.79 24.03 22.38
N LEU A 503 -9.76 24.01 21.46
CA LEU A 503 -11.02 23.26 21.60
C LEU A 503 -10.79 21.76 21.84
N VAL A 504 -9.89 21.14 21.07
CA VAL A 504 -9.59 19.70 21.19
C VAL A 504 -8.93 19.37 22.53
N LEU A 505 -7.97 20.17 22.98
CA LEU A 505 -7.27 19.94 24.25
C LEU A 505 -8.18 20.14 25.46
N GLU A 506 -9.03 21.17 25.45
CA GLU A 506 -10.02 21.37 26.52
C GLU A 506 -11.08 20.26 26.53
N GLY A 507 -11.46 19.77 25.34
CA GLY A 507 -12.32 18.60 25.20
C GLY A 507 -11.70 17.36 25.84
N ILE A 508 -10.45 17.03 25.51
CA ILE A 508 -9.72 15.87 26.09
C ILE A 508 -9.58 16.02 27.60
N TYR A 509 -9.20 17.22 28.07
CA TYR A 509 -9.10 17.50 29.51
C TYR A 509 -10.43 17.28 30.22
N SER A 510 -11.53 17.78 29.67
CA SER A 510 -12.87 17.66 30.24
C SER A 510 -13.35 16.21 30.26
N LEU A 511 -13.13 15.47 29.17
CA LEU A 511 -13.43 14.05 29.07
C LEU A 511 -12.66 13.24 30.12
N LEU A 512 -11.34 13.46 30.23
CA LEU A 512 -10.50 12.77 31.19
C LEU A 512 -10.91 13.10 32.63
N ARG A 513 -11.08 14.39 32.96
CA ARG A 513 -11.48 14.84 34.30
C ARG A 513 -12.82 14.25 34.73
N HIS A 514 -13.81 14.28 33.84
CA HIS A 514 -15.13 13.70 34.10
C HIS A 514 -15.04 12.20 34.30
N THR A 515 -14.36 11.48 33.40
CA THR A 515 -14.22 10.02 33.48
C THR A 515 -13.49 9.58 34.75
N LEU A 516 -12.42 10.28 35.15
CA LEU A 516 -11.70 10.00 36.40
C LEU A 516 -12.55 10.25 37.65
N SER A 517 -13.47 11.22 37.62
CA SER A 517 -14.38 11.48 38.74
C SER A 517 -15.42 10.37 38.94
N GLN A 518 -15.66 9.56 37.91
CA GLN A 518 -16.59 8.42 37.93
C GLN A 518 -15.91 7.11 38.34
N LEU A 519 -14.58 7.08 38.43
CA LEU A 519 -13.86 5.87 38.84
C LEU A 519 -13.96 5.65 40.36
N PRO A 520 -14.13 4.40 40.81
CA PRO A 520 -14.12 4.07 42.24
C PRO A 520 -12.76 4.38 42.87
N GLN A 521 -12.78 4.89 44.11
CA GLN A 521 -11.61 5.48 44.77
C GLN A 521 -10.61 4.45 45.37
N SER A 522 -10.80 3.13 45.18
CA SER A 522 -9.92 2.09 45.76
C SER A 522 -9.97 0.76 44.98
N ASN A 523 -8.80 0.12 44.78
CA ASN A 523 -8.55 -1.20 44.16
C ASN A 523 -9.72 -1.81 43.37
N CYS A 524 -9.92 -1.34 42.13
CA CYS A 524 -11.02 -1.80 41.29
C CYS A 524 -10.70 -3.14 40.62
N HIS A 525 -11.64 -4.09 40.69
CA HIS A 525 -11.72 -5.14 39.68
C HIS A 525 -12.37 -4.54 38.42
N VAL A 526 -12.03 -5.02 37.21
CA VAL A 526 -12.62 -4.50 35.95
C VAL A 526 -14.14 -4.63 35.94
N GLU A 527 -14.65 -5.68 36.58
CA GLU A 527 -16.09 -5.97 36.72
C GLU A 527 -16.86 -4.87 37.47
N ASP A 528 -16.17 -4.04 38.28
CA ASP A 528 -16.79 -2.94 39.03
C ASP A 528 -16.89 -1.63 38.21
N ILE A 529 -16.28 -1.58 37.02
CA ILE A 529 -16.24 -0.39 36.17
C ILE A 529 -17.16 -0.59 34.97
N ASN A 530 -18.11 0.31 34.80
CA ASN A 530 -18.99 0.35 33.63
C ASN A 530 -18.16 0.43 32.33
N GLU A 531 -18.43 -0.46 31.37
CA GLU A 531 -17.81 -0.55 30.04
C GLU A 531 -17.76 0.80 29.31
N VAL A 532 -18.83 1.61 29.42
CA VAL A 532 -18.88 2.95 28.83
C VAL A 532 -17.80 3.87 29.41
N THR A 533 -17.47 3.69 30.69
CA THR A 533 -16.41 4.45 31.39
C THR A 533 -15.04 3.96 30.94
N LEU A 534 -14.85 2.65 30.75
CA LEU A 534 -13.62 2.07 30.20
C LEU A 534 -13.34 2.58 28.78
N GLY A 535 -14.35 2.55 27.90
CA GLY A 535 -14.25 3.07 26.54
C GLY A 535 -13.93 4.57 26.48
N ARG A 536 -14.56 5.39 27.35
CA ARG A 536 -14.25 6.83 27.50
C ARG A 536 -12.82 7.08 27.99
N LEU A 537 -12.33 6.27 28.92
CA LEU A 537 -10.98 6.41 29.45
C LEU A 537 -9.93 6.01 28.42
N GLU A 538 -10.16 4.89 27.71
CA GLU A 538 -9.33 4.47 26.60
C GLU A 538 -9.25 5.56 25.52
N SER A 539 -10.40 6.12 25.12
CA SER A 539 -10.43 7.13 24.06
C SER A 539 -9.73 8.41 24.48
N ALA A 540 -9.87 8.84 25.74
CA ALA A 540 -9.15 10.00 26.27
C ALA A 540 -7.62 9.81 26.23
N LEU A 541 -7.13 8.63 26.61
CA LEU A 541 -5.69 8.31 26.56
C LEU A 541 -5.18 8.23 25.11
N TYR A 542 -5.93 7.56 24.23
CA TYR A 542 -5.60 7.44 22.82
C TYR A 542 -5.57 8.81 22.13
N LEU A 543 -6.60 9.64 22.35
CA LEU A 543 -6.65 11.00 21.82
C LEU A 543 -5.48 11.83 22.33
N PHE A 544 -5.15 11.75 23.61
CA PHE A 544 -3.98 12.44 24.17
C PHE A 544 -2.65 11.91 23.60
N PHE A 545 -2.54 10.63 23.27
CA PHE A 545 -1.39 10.11 22.53
C PHE A 545 -1.30 10.72 21.12
N VAL A 546 -2.42 10.77 20.40
CA VAL A 546 -2.50 11.31 19.02
C VAL A 546 -2.20 12.80 18.95
N VAL A 547 -2.56 13.58 19.99
CA VAL A 547 -2.23 15.02 20.13
C VAL A 547 -0.76 15.33 19.83
N GLY A 548 0.17 14.42 20.14
CA GLY A 548 1.60 14.59 19.89
C GLY A 548 1.97 14.65 18.40
N GLU A 549 1.14 14.07 17.54
CA GLU A 549 1.21 14.19 16.08
C GLU A 549 0.42 15.38 15.54
N LEU A 550 -0.70 15.73 16.18
CA LEU A 550 -1.57 16.83 15.75
C LEU A 550 -0.88 18.19 15.92
N TYR A 551 -0.23 18.40 17.07
CA TYR A 551 0.45 19.65 17.36
C TYR A 551 1.96 19.53 17.15
N LYS A 552 2.47 20.33 16.22
CA LYS A 552 3.91 20.45 15.98
C LYS A 552 4.56 21.23 17.12
N ALA A 553 5.23 20.52 18.01
CA ALA A 553 5.98 21.14 19.09
C ALA A 553 7.25 21.84 18.60
N PRO A 554 7.70 22.91 19.31
CA PRO A 554 9.02 23.49 19.10
C PRO A 554 10.13 22.50 19.45
N LYS A 555 11.40 22.86 19.15
CA LYS A 555 12.57 22.01 19.46
C LYS A 555 12.62 21.57 20.93
N GLU A 556 12.16 22.44 21.83
CA GLU A 556 12.10 22.23 23.28
C GLU A 556 11.05 21.18 23.71
N GLY A 557 10.08 20.84 22.86
CA GLY A 557 9.07 19.80 23.08
C GLY A 557 7.69 20.32 23.49
N HIS A 558 6.72 19.40 23.62
CA HIS A 558 5.29 19.69 23.89
C HIS A 558 4.99 20.24 25.29
N PHE A 559 5.97 20.25 26.20
CA PHE A 559 5.79 20.70 27.59
C PHE A 559 6.60 21.97 27.91
N ALA A 560 7.27 22.54 26.91
CA ALA A 560 8.03 23.78 27.07
C ALA A 560 7.09 24.96 27.31
N ASP A 561 7.52 25.93 28.13
CA ASP A 561 6.75 27.15 28.38
C ASP A 561 6.63 28.05 27.13
N SER A 562 7.54 27.87 26.16
CA SER A 562 7.50 28.53 24.85
C SER A 562 6.38 28.03 23.93
N PHE A 563 5.78 26.87 24.24
CA PHE A 563 4.69 26.29 23.47
C PHE A 563 3.35 26.72 24.04
N GLU A 564 2.49 27.30 23.20
CA GLU A 564 1.16 27.84 23.60
C GLU A 564 0.31 26.83 24.38
N HIS A 565 0.33 25.55 23.96
CA HIS A 565 -0.43 24.49 24.60
C HIS A 565 0.34 23.77 25.73
N GLY A 566 1.58 24.16 25.99
CA GLY A 566 2.47 23.54 26.99
C GLY A 566 1.86 23.45 28.40
N PRO A 567 1.24 24.51 28.94
CA PRO A 567 0.58 24.45 30.25
C PRO A 567 -0.53 23.41 30.33
N LYS A 568 -1.43 23.37 29.33
CA LYS A 568 -2.55 22.42 29.28
C LYS A 568 -2.06 20.98 29.07
N MET A 569 -1.06 20.78 28.22
CA MET A 569 -0.38 19.48 28.06
C MET A 569 0.20 18.97 29.38
N ARG A 570 0.87 19.84 30.16
CA ARG A 570 1.40 19.49 31.50
C ARG A 570 0.29 19.15 32.48
N GLU A 571 -0.84 19.85 32.42
CA GLU A 571 -2.00 19.61 33.28
C GLU A 571 -2.60 18.21 33.01
N ILE A 572 -2.87 17.89 31.74
CA ILE A 572 -3.40 16.57 31.33
C ILE A 572 -2.41 15.45 31.69
N MET A 573 -1.13 15.61 31.34
CA MET A 573 -0.11 14.61 31.65
C MET A 573 0.07 14.40 33.15
N SER A 574 0.00 15.47 33.95
CA SER A 574 0.04 15.36 35.41
C SER A 574 -1.18 14.61 35.96
N MET A 575 -2.37 14.81 35.37
CA MET A 575 -3.58 14.08 35.74
C MET A 575 -3.46 12.59 35.45
N ILE A 576 -2.93 12.21 34.28
CA ILE A 576 -2.67 10.82 33.90
C ILE A 576 -1.66 10.18 34.86
N CYS A 577 -0.51 10.82 35.11
CA CYS A 577 0.53 10.27 35.98
C CYS A 577 0.17 10.23 37.47
N ALA A 578 -0.69 11.14 37.95
CA ALA A 578 -1.13 11.16 39.35
C ALA A 578 -2.28 10.18 39.62
N SER A 579 -2.95 9.69 38.58
CA SER A 579 -4.06 8.76 38.67
C SER A 579 -3.60 7.30 38.66
N ASN A 580 -4.41 6.40 39.21
CA ASN A 580 -4.11 4.96 39.25
C ASN A 580 -4.56 4.21 37.99
N ILE A 581 -4.57 4.87 36.83
CA ILE A 581 -5.09 4.31 35.56
C ILE A 581 -4.35 3.03 35.15
N SER A 582 -3.02 2.98 35.35
CA SER A 582 -2.19 1.82 34.97
C SER A 582 -2.54 0.54 35.70
N SER A 583 -3.22 0.64 36.85
CA SER A 583 -3.64 -0.50 37.66
C SER A 583 -4.96 -1.11 37.20
N ILE A 584 -5.71 -0.47 36.30
CA ILE A 584 -6.96 -1.00 35.74
C ILE A 584 -6.62 -2.18 34.82
N PRO A 585 -7.09 -3.42 35.09
CA PRO A 585 -6.73 -4.59 34.30
C PRO A 585 -7.49 -4.70 32.96
N PHE A 586 -7.52 -3.62 32.18
CA PHE A 586 -8.06 -3.58 30.81
C PHE A 586 -6.92 -3.24 29.84
N PHE A 587 -6.59 -4.18 28.95
CA PHE A 587 -5.35 -4.10 28.15
C PHE A 587 -5.22 -2.84 27.27
N PRO A 588 -6.29 -2.30 26.62
CA PRO A 588 -6.16 -1.09 25.81
C PRO A 588 -5.80 0.14 26.65
N ILE A 589 -6.32 0.25 27.87
CA ILE A 589 -5.98 1.32 28.82
C ILE A 589 -4.52 1.21 29.26
N GLN A 590 -4.07 0.01 29.66
CA GLN A 590 -2.69 -0.21 30.08
C GLN A 590 -1.70 0.10 28.94
N LEU A 591 -2.01 -0.39 27.74
CA LEU A 591 -1.20 -0.15 26.55
C LEU A 591 -1.13 1.35 26.22
N ASN A 592 -2.28 2.03 26.13
CA ASN A 592 -2.33 3.47 25.85
C ASN A 592 -1.61 4.29 26.93
N PHE A 593 -1.71 3.90 28.21
CA PHE A 593 -0.96 4.55 29.28
C PHE A 593 0.55 4.51 29.00
N PHE A 594 1.13 3.32 28.75
CA PHE A 594 2.56 3.21 28.48
C PHE A 594 2.97 3.88 27.16
N GLU A 595 2.11 3.87 26.13
CA GLU A 595 2.34 4.59 24.87
C GLU A 595 2.41 6.11 25.08
N VAL A 596 1.50 6.66 25.89
CA VAL A 596 1.53 8.07 26.32
C VAL A 596 2.84 8.38 27.04
N ILE A 597 3.26 7.54 28.00
CA ILE A 597 4.54 7.71 28.71
C ILE A 597 5.73 7.69 27.75
N GLY A 598 5.79 6.72 26.83
CA GLY A 598 6.89 6.57 25.89
C GLY A 598 6.96 7.67 24.84
N ARG A 599 5.82 8.19 24.38
CA ARG A 599 5.75 9.33 23.45
C ARG A 599 6.17 10.63 24.12
N TYR A 600 5.71 10.86 25.34
CA TYR A 600 5.91 12.10 26.10
C TYR A 600 7.03 12.03 27.15
N GLU A 601 8.07 11.23 26.88
CA GLU A 601 9.24 11.04 27.74
C GLU A 601 9.91 12.35 28.22
N ARG A 602 9.81 13.44 27.43
CA ARG A 602 10.36 14.77 27.77
C ARG A 602 9.68 15.43 28.97
N PHE A 603 8.46 15.03 29.29
CA PHE A 603 7.70 15.55 30.43
C PHE A 603 8.46 15.38 31.76
N PHE A 604 9.14 14.24 31.92
CA PHE A 604 9.82 13.89 33.16
C PHE A 604 11.03 14.78 33.47
N SER A 605 11.64 15.41 32.45
CA SER A 605 12.66 16.45 32.66
C SER A 605 12.09 17.69 33.36
N THR A 606 10.81 18.00 33.15
CA THR A 606 10.12 19.16 33.75
C THR A 606 9.43 18.80 35.07
N SER A 607 8.94 17.56 35.20
CA SER A 607 8.21 17.06 36.38
C SER A 607 8.78 15.72 36.88
N PRO A 608 9.97 15.71 37.49
CA PRO A 608 10.67 14.48 37.91
C PRO A 608 9.95 13.71 39.04
N LYS A 609 9.02 14.36 39.75
CA LYS A 609 8.26 13.76 40.87
C LYS A 609 7.48 12.48 40.52
N TYR A 610 7.09 12.31 39.25
CA TYR A 610 6.34 11.13 38.79
C TYR A 610 7.24 10.00 38.27
N LEU A 611 8.54 10.24 38.10
CA LEU A 611 9.46 9.33 37.41
C LEU A 611 9.53 7.95 38.07
N LEU A 612 9.68 7.91 39.39
CA LEU A 612 9.81 6.65 40.15
C LEU A 612 8.49 5.86 40.19
N SER A 613 7.34 6.54 40.30
CA SER A 613 6.03 5.88 40.29
C SER A 613 5.74 5.23 38.94
N VAL A 614 6.11 5.88 37.84
CA VAL A 614 5.99 5.31 36.50
C VAL A 614 6.99 4.17 36.28
N LEU A 615 8.21 4.28 36.82
CA LEU A 615 9.19 3.19 36.79
C LEU A 615 8.66 1.94 37.51
N GLU A 616 8.03 2.10 38.67
CA GLU A 616 7.39 1.00 39.41
C GLU A 616 6.32 0.30 38.56
N ALA A 617 5.46 1.08 37.88
CA ALA A 617 4.45 0.53 36.98
C ALA A 617 5.03 -0.25 35.78
N PHE A 618 6.21 0.15 35.28
CA PHE A 618 6.90 -0.65 34.26
C PHE A 618 7.43 -1.98 34.82
N LEU A 619 7.95 -2.00 36.04
CA LEU A 619 8.64 -3.16 36.60
C LEU A 619 7.69 -4.24 37.17
N ASP A 620 6.48 -3.88 37.57
CA ASP A 620 5.53 -4.81 38.19
C ASP A 620 4.57 -5.51 37.18
N SER A 621 3.48 -6.08 37.69
CA SER A 621 2.46 -6.81 36.91
C SER A 621 1.66 -5.92 35.95
N ARG A 622 1.81 -4.60 36.00
CA ARG A 622 1.15 -3.66 35.07
C ARG A 622 1.91 -3.58 33.75
N GLY A 623 3.23 -3.66 33.76
CA GLY A 623 4.10 -3.51 32.58
C GLY A 623 4.81 -4.80 32.15
N LEU A 624 6.10 -4.92 32.51
CA LEU A 624 6.98 -6.02 32.07
C LEU A 624 6.55 -7.41 32.58
N ARG A 625 5.73 -7.47 33.63
CA ARG A 625 5.19 -8.73 34.16
C ARG A 625 3.68 -8.87 33.92
N ASN A 626 3.14 -8.13 32.95
CA ASN A 626 1.72 -8.19 32.61
C ASN A 626 1.31 -9.56 32.06
N SER A 627 0.09 -10.00 32.39
CA SER A 627 -0.49 -11.26 31.91
C SER A 627 -0.74 -11.22 30.40
N ASN A 628 -1.16 -10.07 29.86
CA ASN A 628 -1.41 -9.87 28.45
C ASN A 628 -0.08 -9.70 27.67
N ILE A 629 0.11 -10.55 26.66
CA ILE A 629 1.32 -10.58 25.84
C ILE A 629 1.53 -9.31 25.02
N GLN A 630 0.46 -8.67 24.52
CA GLN A 630 0.55 -7.44 23.73
C GLN A 630 1.07 -6.28 24.59
N VAL A 631 0.56 -6.16 25.82
CA VAL A 631 1.05 -5.14 26.77
C VAL A 631 2.48 -5.45 27.19
N ARG A 632 2.76 -6.69 27.60
CA ARG A 632 4.08 -7.11 28.09
C ARG A 632 5.18 -6.91 27.05
N SER A 633 4.99 -7.43 25.84
CA SER A 633 5.93 -7.30 24.71
C SER A 633 6.19 -5.83 24.35
N ARG A 634 5.13 -5.02 24.26
CA ARG A 634 5.25 -3.60 23.94
C ARG A 634 5.94 -2.81 25.05
N CYS A 635 5.70 -3.14 26.31
CA CYS A 635 6.35 -2.53 27.47
C CYS A 635 7.87 -2.73 27.45
N ALA A 636 8.39 -3.86 26.95
CA ALA A 636 9.85 -4.06 26.85
C ALA A 636 10.52 -2.96 25.99
N TYR A 637 9.92 -2.62 24.84
CA TYR A 637 10.38 -1.53 23.99
C TYR A 637 10.21 -0.15 24.63
N LEU A 638 9.02 0.13 25.17
CA LEU A 638 8.72 1.43 25.77
C LEU A 638 9.59 1.70 27.01
N PHE A 639 9.88 0.66 27.79
CA PHE A 639 10.79 0.71 28.92
C PHE A 639 12.22 1.06 28.49
N SER A 640 12.76 0.41 27.44
CA SER A 640 14.11 0.70 26.97
C SER A 640 14.26 2.15 26.49
N ARG A 641 13.22 2.67 25.84
CA ARG A 641 13.14 4.08 25.43
C ARG A 641 13.07 5.02 26.65
N PHE A 642 12.21 4.72 27.61
CA PHE A 642 12.04 5.50 28.84
C PHE A 642 13.34 5.60 29.65
N ILE A 643 14.07 4.49 29.79
CA ILE A 643 15.40 4.43 30.42
C ILE A 643 16.40 5.26 29.64
N LYS A 644 16.46 5.12 28.31
CA LYS A 644 17.42 5.84 27.47
C LYS A 644 17.29 7.36 27.58
N TYR A 645 16.07 7.88 27.66
CA TYR A 645 15.82 9.31 27.76
C TYR A 645 16.12 9.87 29.16
N ASN A 646 15.80 9.13 30.23
CA ASN A 646 15.93 9.56 31.62
C ASN A 646 17.16 8.95 32.35
N LYS A 647 18.12 8.41 31.60
CA LYS A 647 19.27 7.64 32.14
C LYS A 647 20.05 8.34 33.25
N SER A 648 20.21 9.66 33.20
CA SER A 648 20.91 10.44 34.22
C SER A 648 20.19 10.42 35.56
N ALA A 649 18.86 10.46 35.56
CA ALA A 649 18.04 10.42 36.77
C ALA A 649 18.00 9.01 37.40
N PHE A 650 18.22 7.96 36.60
CA PHE A 650 18.21 6.57 37.08
C PHE A 650 19.56 6.06 37.57
N VAL A 651 20.67 6.79 37.35
CA VAL A 651 22.01 6.36 37.79
C VAL A 651 22.04 5.90 39.27
N PRO A 652 21.45 6.65 40.24
CA PRO A 652 21.47 6.24 41.65
C PRO A 652 20.73 4.93 41.95
N HIS A 653 19.76 4.55 41.10
CA HIS A 653 18.91 3.36 41.28
C HIS A 653 19.33 2.19 40.38
N THR A 654 20.47 2.30 39.68
CA THR A 654 20.90 1.32 38.68
C THR A 654 20.92 -0.12 39.23
N GLU A 655 21.48 -0.33 40.42
CA GLU A 655 21.59 -1.68 41.01
C GLU A 655 20.22 -2.28 41.33
N GLN A 656 19.30 -1.48 41.87
CA GLN A 656 17.94 -1.91 42.19
C GLN A 656 17.17 -2.28 40.91
N ILE A 657 17.31 -1.47 39.86
CA ILE A 657 16.66 -1.73 38.56
C ILE A 657 17.22 -3.02 37.94
N LEU A 658 18.55 -3.21 37.95
CA LEU A 658 19.18 -4.41 37.40
C LEU A 658 18.75 -5.68 38.17
N GLN A 659 18.68 -5.63 39.50
CA GLN A 659 18.17 -6.74 40.32
C GLN A 659 16.71 -7.10 39.98
N GLN A 660 15.86 -6.10 39.76
CA GLN A 660 14.46 -6.34 39.36
C GLN A 660 14.32 -6.89 37.93
N LEU A 661 15.31 -6.68 37.06
CA LEU A 661 15.33 -7.21 35.70
C LEU A 661 15.98 -8.59 35.59
N GLU A 662 16.80 -8.99 36.56
CA GLU A 662 17.59 -10.23 36.55
C GLU A 662 16.76 -11.47 36.19
N SER A 663 15.55 -11.61 36.75
CA SER A 663 14.67 -12.75 36.48
C SER A 663 14.12 -12.80 35.05
N LEU A 664 14.22 -11.72 34.28
CA LEU A 664 13.66 -11.57 32.92
C LEU A 664 14.72 -11.72 31.82
N LEU A 665 16.01 -11.70 32.19
CA LEU A 665 17.15 -11.78 31.27
C LEU A 665 17.55 -13.20 30.80
N PRO A 666 17.27 -14.32 31.50
CA PRO A 666 17.64 -15.64 31.03
C PRO A 666 17.11 -15.93 29.62
N ILE A 667 18.00 -16.34 28.71
CA ILE A 667 17.66 -16.73 27.35
C ILE A 667 17.26 -18.21 27.37
N ASP A 668 16.05 -18.49 26.86
CA ASP A 668 15.56 -19.85 26.63
C ASP A 668 16.03 -20.31 25.23
N PRO A 669 16.87 -21.35 25.12
CA PRO A 669 17.40 -21.84 23.85
C PRO A 669 16.41 -22.73 23.07
N THR A 670 15.15 -22.87 23.52
CA THR A 670 14.16 -23.69 22.81
C THR A 670 13.59 -22.98 21.56
N PRO A 671 13.57 -23.65 20.38
CA PRO A 671 13.05 -23.06 19.15
C PRO A 671 11.51 -23.00 19.13
N GLU A 672 10.96 -21.92 18.57
CA GLU A 672 9.53 -21.76 18.30
C GLU A 672 9.23 -22.21 16.87
N ILE A 673 8.38 -23.24 16.71
CA ILE A 673 8.05 -23.82 15.39
C ILE A 673 6.82 -23.10 14.82
N ALA A 674 6.92 -22.57 13.60
CA ALA A 674 5.80 -21.95 12.89
C ALA A 674 4.68 -22.99 12.67
N GLY A 675 3.45 -22.68 13.08
CA GLY A 675 2.33 -23.64 13.11
C GLY A 675 2.02 -24.21 14.51
N SER A 676 2.94 -24.09 15.46
CA SER A 676 2.65 -24.20 16.90
C SER A 676 2.29 -22.84 17.55
N SER A 677 2.17 -21.80 16.71
CA SER A 677 1.50 -20.55 17.03
C SER A 677 0.01 -20.85 17.23
N ALA A 678 -0.33 -21.31 18.43
CA ALA A 678 -1.53 -20.78 19.02
C ALA A 678 -1.42 -19.26 18.93
N ILE A 679 -2.38 -18.66 18.25
CA ILE A 679 -2.76 -17.28 18.45
C ILE A 679 -2.64 -17.03 19.97
N ASN A 680 -1.85 -16.04 20.37
CA ASN A 680 -1.67 -15.61 21.76
C ASN A 680 -0.70 -16.37 22.68
N GLY A 681 0.36 -17.03 22.18
CA GLY A 681 1.50 -17.42 23.04
C GLY A 681 1.16 -18.37 24.22
N PHE A 682 -0.04 -18.96 24.20
CA PHE A 682 -0.43 -20.06 25.07
C PHE A 682 -0.27 -21.36 24.29
N ARG A 683 0.61 -22.25 24.74
CA ARG A 683 0.63 -23.63 24.23
C ARG A 683 -0.77 -24.24 24.42
N ASN A 684 -1.40 -24.71 23.34
CA ASN A 684 -2.45 -25.73 23.45
C ASN A 684 -1.78 -26.99 23.97
N SER A 685 -1.83 -27.20 25.29
CA SER A 685 -1.31 -28.39 25.94
C SER A 685 -2.25 -29.55 25.63
N SER A 686 -1.88 -30.39 24.67
CA SER A 686 -2.39 -31.75 24.64
C SER A 686 -1.30 -32.81 24.66
N ASN A 687 -0.02 -32.50 24.42
CA ASN A 687 1.07 -33.49 24.57
C ASN A 687 2.46 -32.83 24.72
N LEU A 688 2.88 -32.40 25.93
CA LEU A 688 4.27 -32.42 26.44
C LEU A 688 4.40 -31.62 27.77
N ASN A 689 4.83 -32.31 28.83
CA ASN A 689 5.37 -31.85 30.13
C ASN A 689 4.89 -30.49 30.70
N GLU A 690 3.97 -30.53 31.67
CA GLU A 690 3.45 -29.39 32.45
C GLU A 690 4.49 -28.65 33.33
N ASN A 691 5.73 -29.15 33.41
CA ASN A 691 6.78 -28.62 34.28
C ASN A 691 7.85 -27.75 33.58
N ALA A 692 7.68 -27.38 32.31
CA ALA A 692 8.59 -26.45 31.65
C ALA A 692 8.30 -24.98 32.08
N PRO A 693 9.30 -24.19 32.49
CA PRO A 693 9.10 -22.80 32.90
C PRO A 693 8.46 -21.98 31.76
N ARG A 694 7.41 -21.20 32.09
CA ARG A 694 6.69 -20.39 31.10
C ARG A 694 7.59 -19.25 30.59
N ARG A 695 7.83 -19.22 29.27
CA ARG A 695 8.57 -18.14 28.59
C ARG A 695 7.76 -16.83 28.65
N LEU A 696 8.32 -15.80 29.29
CA LEU A 696 7.67 -14.47 29.38
C LEU A 696 7.91 -13.61 28.14
N PHE A 697 9.10 -13.67 27.54
CA PHE A 697 9.52 -12.85 26.41
C PHE A 697 10.19 -13.70 25.32
N SER A 698 9.98 -13.31 24.06
CA SER A 698 10.83 -13.78 22.95
C SER A 698 12.25 -13.21 23.07
N VAL A 699 13.25 -13.82 22.44
CA VAL A 699 14.63 -13.26 22.47
C VAL A 699 14.66 -11.86 21.83
N ALA A 700 13.82 -11.64 20.82
CA ALA A 700 13.65 -10.34 20.18
C ALA A 700 13.16 -9.27 21.19
N GLU A 701 12.17 -9.59 22.03
CA GLU A 701 11.68 -8.68 23.07
C GLU A 701 12.69 -8.47 24.20
N GLN A 702 13.37 -9.55 24.63
CA GLN A 702 14.44 -9.47 25.62
C GLN A 702 15.58 -8.54 25.15
N SER A 703 15.82 -8.44 23.84
CA SER A 703 16.82 -7.51 23.30
C SER A 703 16.63 -6.05 23.74
N PHE A 704 15.38 -5.61 23.95
CA PHE A 704 15.10 -4.27 24.46
C PHE A 704 15.48 -4.12 25.94
N LEU A 705 15.27 -5.16 26.75
CA LEU A 705 15.68 -5.16 28.16
C LEU A 705 17.19 -5.14 28.29
N TYR A 706 17.89 -5.92 27.47
CA TYR A 706 19.35 -5.89 27.38
C TYR A 706 19.87 -4.50 26.96
N GLU A 707 19.24 -3.86 25.98
CA GLU A 707 19.56 -2.47 25.59
C GLU A 707 19.36 -1.48 26.76
N ALA A 708 18.29 -1.64 27.53
CA ALA A 708 17.99 -0.82 28.70
C ALA A 708 19.06 -0.99 29.81
N CYS A 709 19.39 -2.24 30.16
CA CYS A 709 20.43 -2.59 31.13
C CYS A 709 21.79 -2.02 30.70
N ALA A 710 22.19 -2.24 29.45
CA ALA A 710 23.43 -1.68 28.91
C ALA A 710 23.44 -0.15 28.97
N THR A 711 22.32 0.51 28.69
CA THR A 711 22.23 1.98 28.73
C THR A 711 22.42 2.52 30.15
N LEU A 712 21.87 1.84 31.17
CA LEU A 712 22.09 2.19 32.58
C LEU A 712 23.53 1.96 33.03
N ILE A 713 24.11 0.81 32.67
CA ILE A 713 25.52 0.49 32.99
C ILE A 713 26.45 1.54 32.38
N MET A 714 26.22 1.93 31.13
CA MET A 714 27.02 2.97 30.47
C MET A 714 26.80 4.37 31.07
N ALA A 715 25.59 4.69 31.53
CA ALA A 715 25.32 5.97 32.20
C ALA A 715 26.01 6.05 33.57
N ARG A 716 26.07 4.92 34.30
CA ARG A 716 26.79 4.79 35.58
C ARG A 716 28.30 5.01 35.41
N ALA A 717 28.89 4.55 34.31
CA ALA A 717 30.32 4.73 34.00
C ALA A 717 30.78 6.19 34.00
N ALA A 718 29.89 7.13 33.70
CA ALA A 718 30.17 8.56 33.64
C ALA A 718 30.19 9.25 35.01
N THR A 719 29.88 8.54 36.10
CA THR A 719 29.81 9.09 37.46
C THR A 719 30.97 8.61 38.34
N ASN A 720 31.50 9.50 39.19
CA ASN A 720 32.66 9.21 40.05
C ASN A 720 32.37 8.11 41.10
N ASP A 721 31.10 7.94 41.50
CA ASP A 721 30.67 6.96 42.51
C ASP A 721 30.42 5.55 41.93
N GLY A 722 30.54 5.38 40.60
CA GLY A 722 30.14 4.17 39.88
C GLY A 722 31.24 3.13 39.62
N GLY A 723 32.44 3.28 40.20
CA GLY A 723 33.58 2.39 39.91
C GLY A 723 34.25 2.63 38.54
N GLY A 724 33.82 3.67 37.82
CA GLY A 724 34.38 4.10 36.53
C GLY A 724 34.18 3.13 35.36
N VAL A 725 34.96 3.35 34.30
CA VAL A 725 34.98 2.51 33.09
C VAL A 725 35.27 1.03 33.38
N PRO A 726 36.20 0.65 34.28
CA PRO A 726 36.51 -0.76 34.53
C PRO A 726 35.33 -1.57 35.09
N GLU A 727 34.64 -1.03 36.10
CA GLU A 727 33.50 -1.72 36.71
C GLU A 727 32.31 -1.79 35.75
N SER A 728 32.09 -0.73 34.97
CA SER A 728 31.03 -0.69 33.96
C SER A 728 31.30 -1.66 32.81
N ALA A 729 32.56 -1.81 32.38
CA ALA A 729 32.95 -2.82 31.41
C ALA A 729 32.77 -4.25 31.95
N ARG A 730 33.06 -4.48 33.23
CA ARG A 730 32.82 -5.77 33.90
C ARG A 730 31.33 -6.14 33.93
N LEU A 731 30.47 -5.21 34.34
CA LEU A 731 29.01 -5.40 34.34
C LEU A 731 28.46 -5.60 32.93
N PHE A 732 29.00 -4.87 31.95
CA PHE A 732 28.63 -5.01 30.54
C PHE A 732 29.01 -6.40 29.98
N ALA A 733 30.20 -6.91 30.32
CA ALA A 733 30.61 -8.27 29.96
C ALA A 733 29.71 -9.32 30.63
N PHE A 734 29.41 -9.15 31.92
CA PHE A 734 28.53 -10.05 32.68
C PHE A 734 27.11 -10.12 32.09
N LEU A 735 26.58 -8.97 31.63
CA LEU A 735 25.27 -8.93 30.96
C LEU A 735 25.23 -9.82 29.71
N LEU A 736 26.27 -9.81 28.88
CA LEU A 736 26.33 -10.56 27.62
C LEU A 736 26.77 -12.02 27.79
N GLN A 737 27.40 -12.36 28.92
CA GLN A 737 27.98 -13.68 29.17
C GLN A 737 27.00 -14.85 28.96
N PRO A 738 25.73 -14.81 29.44
CA PRO A 738 24.79 -15.91 29.22
C PRO A 738 24.54 -16.21 27.73
N ALA A 739 24.38 -15.17 26.90
CA ALA A 739 24.16 -15.32 25.47
C ALA A 739 25.39 -15.92 24.77
N LEU A 740 26.60 -15.50 25.17
CA LEU A 740 27.85 -15.97 24.59
C LEU A 740 28.17 -17.43 24.97
N ILE A 741 27.87 -17.85 26.20
CA ILE A 741 28.06 -19.24 26.64
C ILE A 741 27.11 -20.18 25.90
N GLN A 742 25.87 -19.76 25.64
CA GLN A 742 24.87 -20.58 24.95
C GLN A 742 25.12 -20.66 23.43
N PHE A 743 25.77 -19.65 22.82
CA PHE A 743 25.94 -19.56 21.36
C PHE A 743 26.59 -20.81 20.72
N PRO A 744 27.73 -21.33 21.20
CA PRO A 744 28.34 -22.54 20.64
C PRO A 744 27.41 -23.77 20.71
N GLU A 745 26.62 -23.88 21.76
CA GLU A 745 25.69 -25.00 21.91
C GLU A 745 24.51 -24.90 20.94
N MET A 746 23.96 -23.69 20.75
CA MET A 746 22.94 -23.46 19.74
C MET A 746 23.45 -23.81 18.33
N MET A 747 24.70 -23.46 18.01
CA MET A 747 25.34 -23.81 16.74
C MET A 747 25.50 -25.33 16.57
N ARG A 748 25.90 -26.06 17.61
CA ARG A 748 25.98 -27.54 17.56
C ARG A 748 24.62 -28.19 17.36
N LEU A 749 23.58 -27.66 18.03
CA LEU A 749 22.22 -28.17 17.90
C LEU A 749 21.67 -27.94 16.49
N LEU A 750 21.96 -26.79 15.85
CA LEU A 750 21.62 -26.56 14.46
C LEU A 750 22.36 -27.53 13.53
N ALA A 751 23.67 -27.71 13.72
CA ALA A 751 24.48 -28.60 12.88
C ALA A 751 24.04 -30.07 12.95
N ALA A 752 23.48 -30.50 14.09
CA ALA A 752 22.98 -31.86 14.29
C ALA A 752 21.51 -32.06 13.86
N GLU A 753 20.78 -30.98 13.56
CA GLU A 753 19.36 -31.03 13.26
C GLU A 753 19.10 -31.54 11.84
N LYS A 754 18.16 -32.48 11.71
CA LYS A 754 17.81 -33.09 10.42
C LYS A 754 16.43 -32.68 9.92
N ASN A 755 15.57 -32.19 10.82
CA ASN A 755 14.26 -31.71 10.44
C ASN A 755 14.36 -30.26 9.92
N PRO A 756 13.95 -29.97 8.67
CA PRO A 756 14.08 -28.64 8.07
C PRO A 756 13.32 -27.56 8.86
N GLU A 757 12.12 -27.84 9.37
CA GLU A 757 11.31 -26.85 10.12
C GLU A 757 11.96 -26.48 11.46
N ILE A 758 12.54 -27.48 12.14
CA ILE A 758 13.22 -27.28 13.42
C ILE A 758 14.58 -26.60 13.19
N ALA A 759 15.29 -26.97 12.11
CA ALA A 759 16.55 -26.32 11.73
C ALA A 759 16.34 -24.83 11.41
N GLU A 760 15.29 -24.49 10.67
CA GLU A 760 14.89 -23.10 10.39
C GLU A 760 14.60 -22.33 11.69
N ALA A 761 13.82 -22.91 12.59
CA ALA A 761 13.50 -22.31 13.88
C ALA A 761 14.74 -22.14 14.80
N ARG A 762 15.66 -23.10 14.80
CA ARG A 762 16.95 -23.00 15.50
C ARG A 762 17.84 -21.91 14.91
N GLY A 763 17.92 -21.82 13.59
CA GLY A 763 18.64 -20.74 12.90
C GLY A 763 18.08 -19.36 13.25
N SER A 764 16.75 -19.21 13.26
CA SER A 764 16.06 -17.99 13.69
C SER A 764 16.38 -17.64 15.15
N MET A 765 16.42 -18.60 16.07
CA MET A 765 16.82 -18.38 17.46
C MET A 765 18.26 -17.89 17.59
N ILE A 766 19.21 -18.50 16.87
CA ILE A 766 20.62 -18.07 16.85
C ILE A 766 20.74 -16.64 16.32
N LYS A 767 19.99 -16.32 15.27
CA LYS A 767 19.90 -14.94 14.76
C LYS A 767 19.40 -13.99 15.83
N GLN A 768 18.29 -14.29 16.50
CA GLN A 768 17.72 -13.43 17.53
C GLN A 768 18.72 -13.21 18.69
N ALA A 769 19.46 -14.25 19.10
CA ALA A 769 20.51 -14.12 20.11
C ALA A 769 21.66 -13.22 19.65
N THR A 770 22.06 -13.34 18.38
CA THR A 770 23.11 -12.49 17.79
C THR A 770 22.64 -11.05 17.59
N ASP A 771 21.37 -10.85 17.25
CA ASP A 771 20.73 -9.54 17.15
C ASP A 771 20.65 -8.86 18.53
N LEU A 772 20.34 -9.63 19.59
CA LEU A 772 20.39 -9.16 20.98
C LEU A 772 21.80 -8.69 21.37
N ILE A 773 22.84 -9.48 21.10
CA ILE A 773 24.24 -9.09 21.34
C ILE A 773 24.56 -7.81 20.54
N THR A 774 24.21 -7.77 19.27
CA THR A 774 24.45 -6.62 18.38
C THR A 774 23.73 -5.37 18.86
N ARG A 775 22.49 -5.49 19.35
CA ARG A 775 21.71 -4.38 19.89
C ARG A 775 22.28 -3.84 21.19
N THR A 776 22.66 -4.73 22.10
CA THR A 776 23.29 -4.37 23.39
C THR A 776 24.59 -3.60 23.16
N THR A 777 25.42 -4.04 22.21
CA THR A 777 26.68 -3.37 21.86
C THR A 777 26.51 -2.06 21.07
N ARG A 778 25.34 -1.78 20.49
CA ARG A 778 25.02 -0.48 19.85
C ARG A 778 24.85 0.66 20.86
N VAL A 779 24.64 0.35 22.14
CA VAL A 779 24.59 1.36 23.21
C VAL A 779 25.93 2.09 23.35
N LEU A 780 27.03 1.41 23.05
CA LEU A 780 28.36 2.03 23.04
C LEU A 780 28.41 3.13 21.96
N PRO A 781 28.77 4.38 22.28
CA PRO A 781 28.96 5.42 21.25
C PRO A 781 30.05 4.99 20.25
N SER A 782 30.15 5.61 19.07
CA SER A 782 31.32 5.39 18.18
C SER A 782 32.33 6.52 18.44
N PRO A 783 33.22 6.40 19.46
CA PRO A 783 34.19 7.43 19.77
C PRO A 783 35.32 7.45 18.73
N ALA A 784 36.02 8.59 18.62
CA ALA A 784 37.25 8.67 17.83
C ALA A 784 38.33 7.71 18.37
N ASN A 785 38.43 7.57 19.70
CA ASN A 785 39.31 6.63 20.39
C ASN A 785 38.45 5.68 21.25
N PRO A 786 38.31 4.40 20.88
CA PRO A 786 37.54 3.46 21.67
C PRO A 786 38.32 2.99 22.91
N GLU A 787 37.61 2.89 24.04
CA GLU A 787 38.18 2.43 25.30
C GLU A 787 38.66 0.96 25.21
N PRO A 788 39.90 0.64 25.66
CA PRO A 788 40.48 -0.68 25.51
C PRO A 788 39.64 -1.83 26.08
N GLN A 789 39.00 -1.64 27.24
CA GLN A 789 38.22 -2.67 27.91
C GLN A 789 37.00 -3.09 27.07
N TYR A 790 36.30 -2.13 26.45
CA TYR A 790 35.16 -2.43 25.59
C TYR A 790 35.60 -3.04 24.26
N VAL A 791 36.72 -2.59 23.68
CA VAL A 791 37.27 -3.21 22.46
C VAL A 791 37.61 -4.68 22.73
N GLN A 792 38.20 -5.00 23.88
CA GLN A 792 38.52 -6.38 24.26
C GLN A 792 37.26 -7.26 24.32
N ILE A 793 36.20 -6.80 24.98
CA ILE A 793 34.91 -7.51 25.04
C ILE A 793 34.34 -7.74 23.63
N LEU A 794 34.34 -6.71 22.79
CA LEU A 794 33.79 -6.81 21.43
C LEU A 794 34.57 -7.78 20.54
N MET A 795 35.90 -7.83 20.70
CA MET A 795 36.75 -8.76 19.96
C MET A 795 36.62 -10.19 20.47
N GLU A 796 36.40 -10.40 21.78
CA GLU A 796 36.08 -11.71 22.34
C GLU A 796 34.76 -12.25 21.79
N ILE A 797 33.72 -11.42 21.73
CA ILE A 797 32.45 -11.75 21.09
C ILE A 797 32.66 -12.12 19.62
N LEU A 798 33.42 -11.30 18.86
CA LEU A 798 33.72 -11.58 17.47
C LEU A 798 34.38 -12.95 17.31
N ASN A 799 35.35 -13.26 18.16
CA ASN A 799 36.07 -14.53 18.14
C ASN A 799 35.10 -15.70 18.36
N VAL A 800 34.22 -15.63 19.36
CA VAL A 800 33.19 -16.66 19.61
C VAL A 800 32.26 -16.85 18.42
N LEU A 801 31.77 -15.76 17.81
CA LEU A 801 30.85 -15.85 16.67
C LEU A 801 31.54 -16.45 15.44
N VAL A 802 32.76 -15.98 15.12
CA VAL A 802 33.50 -16.41 13.92
C VAL A 802 34.06 -17.84 14.07
N SER A 803 34.57 -18.22 15.26
CA SER A 803 35.16 -19.55 15.48
C SER A 803 34.15 -20.69 15.35
N ASN A 804 32.86 -20.40 15.53
CA ASN A 804 31.79 -21.40 15.42
C ASN A 804 31.14 -21.44 14.02
N LEU A 805 31.53 -20.56 13.07
CA LEU A 805 31.02 -20.61 11.69
C LEU A 805 31.40 -21.91 10.96
N ALA A 806 32.45 -22.60 11.40
CA ALA A 806 32.82 -23.91 10.88
C ALA A 806 31.78 -25.01 11.15
N LEU A 807 30.84 -24.78 12.09
CA LEU A 807 29.71 -25.68 12.37
C LEU A 807 28.49 -25.39 11.48
N LEU A 808 28.52 -24.36 10.63
CA LEU A 808 27.42 -24.06 9.71
C LEU A 808 27.20 -25.21 8.73
N PRO A 809 25.94 -25.48 8.35
CA PRO A 809 25.64 -26.35 7.22
C PRO A 809 26.39 -25.88 5.95
N PRO A 810 27.04 -26.80 5.20
CA PRO A 810 27.95 -26.43 4.13
C PRO A 810 27.26 -25.96 2.85
N LEU A 811 26.01 -26.36 2.59
CA LEU A 811 25.27 -25.95 1.40
C LEU A 811 24.53 -24.62 1.64
N PRO A 812 24.65 -23.62 0.75
CA PRO A 812 23.76 -22.46 0.72
C PRO A 812 22.30 -22.87 0.58
N GLY A 813 21.40 -22.08 1.15
CA GLY A 813 19.97 -22.36 1.20
C GLY A 813 19.56 -23.13 2.45
N THR A 814 20.34 -24.13 2.87
CA THR A 814 20.00 -25.09 3.94
C THR A 814 19.25 -24.45 5.12
N PRO A 815 18.18 -25.07 5.66
CA PRO A 815 17.29 -24.41 6.61
C PRO A 815 18.04 -23.97 7.86
N GLY A 816 17.80 -22.73 8.28
CA GLY A 816 18.42 -22.07 9.42
C GLY A 816 19.78 -21.43 9.13
N ARG A 817 20.50 -21.82 8.06
CA ARG A 817 21.83 -21.27 7.73
C ARG A 817 21.77 -19.76 7.47
N GLY A 818 20.84 -19.32 6.62
CA GLY A 818 20.70 -17.92 6.24
C GLY A 818 20.48 -17.01 7.44
N PHE A 819 19.67 -17.43 8.41
CA PHE A 819 19.45 -16.66 9.63
C PHE A 819 20.73 -16.47 10.46
N VAL A 820 21.53 -17.52 10.64
CA VAL A 820 22.81 -17.42 11.36
C VAL A 820 23.76 -16.46 10.65
N CYS A 821 23.88 -16.59 9.33
CA CYS A 821 24.71 -15.72 8.49
C CYS A 821 24.29 -14.25 8.60
N VAL A 822 22.99 -13.96 8.64
CA VAL A 822 22.44 -12.61 8.88
C VAL A 822 22.87 -12.07 10.25
N GLY A 823 22.68 -12.85 11.31
CA GLY A 823 23.02 -12.44 12.68
C GLY A 823 24.50 -12.11 12.83
N VAL A 824 25.38 -13.02 12.42
CA VAL A 824 26.84 -12.82 12.53
C VAL A 824 27.30 -11.64 11.67
N ARG A 825 26.78 -11.51 10.45
CA ARG A 825 27.06 -10.36 9.58
C ARG A 825 26.63 -9.04 10.21
N ALA A 826 25.45 -8.98 10.85
CA ALA A 826 24.98 -7.77 11.53
C ALA A 826 25.92 -7.32 12.65
N TYR A 827 26.51 -8.27 13.40
CA TYR A 827 27.53 -7.98 14.39
C TYR A 827 28.83 -7.45 13.77
N ILE A 828 29.31 -8.06 12.68
CA ILE A 828 30.50 -7.59 11.96
C ILE A 828 30.29 -6.17 11.42
N HIS A 829 29.14 -5.86 10.82
CA HIS A 829 28.79 -4.50 10.39
C HIS A 829 28.88 -3.48 11.53
N ARG A 830 28.39 -3.85 12.71
CA ARG A 830 28.49 -3.02 13.92
C ARG A 830 29.94 -2.79 14.31
N LEU A 831 30.75 -3.84 14.29
CA LEU A 831 32.13 -3.79 14.72
C LEU A 831 33.01 -2.98 13.77
N VAL A 832 32.82 -3.10 12.44
CA VAL A 832 33.47 -2.24 11.42
C VAL A 832 33.15 -0.75 11.64
N GLY A 833 31.96 -0.43 12.15
CA GLY A 833 31.60 0.94 12.50
C GLY A 833 32.23 1.44 13.81
N TYR A 834 32.52 0.55 14.75
CA TYR A 834 33.06 0.89 16.08
C TYR A 834 34.59 0.88 16.11
N VAL A 835 35.21 -0.22 15.66
CA VAL A 835 36.65 -0.33 15.49
C VAL A 835 36.99 0.40 14.19
N GLY A 836 37.57 1.59 14.31
CA GLY A 836 38.03 2.36 13.16
C GLY A 836 39.36 1.86 12.59
N PRO A 837 39.80 2.40 11.44
CA PRO A 837 41.10 2.06 10.84
C PRO A 837 42.29 2.42 11.74
N ASP A 838 42.15 3.42 12.61
CA ASP A 838 43.21 3.92 13.49
C ASP A 838 43.17 3.33 14.91
N CYS A 839 42.33 2.31 15.14
CA CYS A 839 42.19 1.67 16.45
C CYS A 839 43.38 0.73 16.76
N ASN A 840 44.37 1.25 17.49
CA ASN A 840 45.60 0.54 17.85
C ASN A 840 45.53 -0.21 19.19
N VAL A 841 44.33 -0.46 19.74
CA VAL A 841 44.18 -1.25 20.96
C VAL A 841 44.74 -2.66 20.72
N LEU A 842 45.73 -3.05 21.52
CA LEU A 842 46.39 -4.35 21.42
C LEU A 842 45.56 -5.41 22.15
N ILE A 843 45.15 -6.45 21.43
CA ILE A 843 44.42 -7.58 21.99
C ILE A 843 45.41 -8.72 22.21
N LYS A 844 45.41 -9.28 23.43
CA LYS A 844 46.17 -10.48 23.77
C LYS A 844 45.39 -11.74 23.40
N PRO A 845 46.03 -12.79 22.86
CA PRO A 845 45.37 -14.06 22.64
C PRO A 845 44.94 -14.67 23.97
N SER A 846 43.66 -15.00 24.12
CA SER A 846 43.13 -15.69 25.30
C SER A 846 43.74 -17.10 25.39
N GLY A 847 44.76 -17.30 26.23
CA GLY A 847 45.31 -18.63 26.54
C GLY A 847 46.84 -18.82 26.50
N SER A 848 47.67 -17.78 26.31
CA SER A 848 49.12 -17.94 26.40
C SER A 848 49.60 -18.05 27.86
N VAL A 849 50.21 -19.20 28.19
CA VAL A 849 51.06 -19.36 29.39
C VAL A 849 52.20 -18.35 29.30
N PRO A 850 52.59 -17.66 30.39
CA PRO A 850 53.62 -16.63 30.35
C PRO A 850 55.01 -17.25 30.17
N ASN A 851 55.37 -17.57 28.93
CA ASN A 851 56.73 -17.94 28.55
C ASN A 851 57.31 -16.89 27.60
N GLY A 852 58.09 -15.97 28.17
CA GLY A 852 59.30 -15.41 27.59
C GLY A 852 59.20 -14.51 26.37
N ASP A 853 58.78 -15.00 25.20
CA ASP A 853 59.21 -14.41 23.92
C ASP A 853 58.15 -14.40 22.78
N ALA A 854 56.86 -14.45 23.08
CA ALA A 854 55.82 -14.31 22.04
C ALA A 854 54.52 -13.60 22.51
N ASP A 855 54.62 -12.57 23.35
CA ASP A 855 53.45 -11.82 23.87
C ASP A 855 53.24 -10.48 23.13
N VAL A 856 53.40 -10.47 21.81
CA VAL A 856 53.15 -9.27 20.97
C VAL A 856 51.66 -9.22 20.65
N GLY A 857 50.91 -8.39 21.37
CA GLY A 857 49.50 -8.12 21.06
C GLY A 857 49.34 -7.54 19.64
N HIS A 858 48.25 -7.88 18.95
CA HIS A 858 47.93 -7.36 17.62
C HIS A 858 46.89 -6.24 17.68
N PRO A 859 46.95 -5.23 16.80
CA PRO A 859 45.92 -4.20 16.71
C PRO A 859 44.53 -4.80 16.43
N ALA A 860 43.51 -4.32 17.14
CA ALA A 860 42.13 -4.77 16.95
C ALA A 860 41.62 -4.56 15.51
N SER A 861 42.08 -3.50 14.81
CA SER A 861 41.76 -3.28 13.40
C SER A 861 42.21 -4.42 12.49
N ASP A 862 43.40 -4.97 12.74
CA ASP A 862 44.01 -5.99 11.88
C ASP A 862 43.40 -7.35 12.17
N LEU A 863 43.10 -7.63 13.45
CA LEU A 863 42.36 -8.81 13.87
C LEU A 863 40.94 -8.82 13.30
N LEU A 864 40.27 -7.66 13.23
CA LEU A 864 38.95 -7.56 12.60
C LEU A 864 39.01 -7.87 11.09
N LEU A 865 39.96 -7.29 10.37
CA LEU A 865 40.16 -7.59 8.95
C LEU A 865 40.45 -9.07 8.73
N ARG A 866 41.31 -9.68 9.56
CA ARG A 866 41.61 -11.12 9.52
C ARG A 866 40.39 -11.99 9.83
N ALA A 867 39.56 -11.57 10.78
CA ALA A 867 38.31 -12.27 11.10
C ALA A 867 37.31 -12.20 9.93
N ILE A 868 37.21 -11.07 9.23
CA ILE A 868 36.36 -10.94 8.03
C ILE A 868 36.84 -11.88 6.92
N VAL A 869 38.14 -11.93 6.66
CA VAL A 869 38.75 -12.87 5.70
C VAL A 869 38.45 -14.31 6.10
N THR A 870 38.58 -14.65 7.38
CA THR A 870 38.31 -16.01 7.91
C THR A 870 36.82 -16.37 7.81
N ALA A 871 35.92 -15.42 8.01
CA ALA A 871 34.48 -15.66 7.96
C ALA A 871 33.93 -15.77 6.52
N THR A 872 34.54 -15.07 5.57
CA THR A 872 34.04 -14.94 4.18
C THR A 872 33.75 -16.27 3.50
N PRO A 873 34.62 -17.29 3.53
CA PRO A 873 34.35 -18.58 2.91
C PRO A 873 33.10 -19.28 3.46
N TYR A 874 32.85 -19.18 4.77
CA TYR A 874 31.70 -19.80 5.41
C TYR A 874 30.41 -19.05 5.11
N LEU A 875 30.45 -17.72 5.05
CA LEU A 875 29.29 -16.89 4.76
C LEU A 875 28.85 -17.03 3.29
N VAL A 876 29.81 -17.05 2.38
CA VAL A 876 29.58 -17.06 0.93
C VAL A 876 29.36 -18.49 0.37
N ALA A 877 30.02 -19.50 0.93
CA ALA A 877 29.88 -20.95 0.64
C ALA A 877 29.59 -21.36 -0.83
N ILE A 878 30.54 -21.09 -1.73
CA ILE A 878 30.38 -21.34 -3.19
C ILE A 878 30.62 -22.82 -3.59
N THR A 879 30.55 -23.77 -2.66
CA THR A 879 30.72 -25.19 -3.02
C THR A 879 29.42 -25.76 -3.58
N VAL A 880 29.36 -25.92 -4.90
CA VAL A 880 28.36 -26.79 -5.56
C VAL A 880 28.76 -28.24 -5.25
N PRO A 881 27.93 -29.05 -4.58
CA PRO A 881 28.28 -30.44 -4.32
C PRO A 881 28.27 -31.23 -5.64
N ASN A 882 29.34 -32.00 -5.87
CA ASN A 882 29.35 -33.07 -6.88
C ASN A 882 28.50 -34.30 -6.45
N ASP A 883 27.88 -34.25 -5.28
CA ASP A 883 27.05 -35.33 -4.72
C ASP A 883 25.59 -35.17 -5.15
N SER A 884 25.11 -36.11 -5.95
CA SER A 884 23.75 -36.20 -6.49
C SER A 884 22.67 -36.62 -5.48
N SER A 885 23.03 -36.73 -4.19
CA SER A 885 22.15 -37.23 -3.12
C SER A 885 21.51 -36.13 -2.25
N VAL A 886 21.89 -34.86 -2.44
CA VAL A 886 21.37 -33.73 -1.66
C VAL A 886 20.31 -32.98 -2.46
N THR A 887 19.12 -32.81 -1.87
CA THR A 887 18.04 -31.99 -2.44
C THR A 887 18.53 -30.54 -2.57
N ILE A 888 18.72 -30.07 -3.80
CA ILE A 888 19.07 -28.67 -4.07
C ILE A 888 17.83 -27.84 -3.76
N GLU A 889 17.95 -26.93 -2.78
CA GLU A 889 16.88 -26.00 -2.43
C GLU A 889 16.71 -24.89 -3.47
N ASP A 890 15.57 -24.21 -3.41
CA ASP A 890 15.14 -23.23 -4.39
C ASP A 890 16.21 -22.15 -4.65
N GLN A 891 16.41 -21.83 -5.94
CA GLN A 891 17.50 -20.97 -6.40
C GLN A 891 17.43 -19.55 -5.79
N ASP A 892 16.23 -19.04 -5.55
CA ASP A 892 15.97 -17.71 -4.99
C ASP A 892 16.49 -17.56 -3.55
N ILE A 893 16.35 -18.59 -2.71
CA ILE A 893 16.86 -18.57 -1.33
C ILE A 893 18.38 -18.45 -1.31
N ARG A 894 19.07 -19.25 -2.14
CA ARG A 894 20.54 -19.23 -2.25
C ARG A 894 21.06 -17.90 -2.78
N TRP A 895 20.39 -17.34 -3.80
CA TRP A 895 20.79 -16.06 -4.39
C TRP A 895 20.57 -14.90 -3.42
N LYS A 896 19.48 -14.93 -2.65
CA LYS A 896 19.20 -13.95 -1.61
C LYS A 896 20.27 -13.97 -0.51
N GLU A 897 20.65 -15.16 -0.05
CA GLU A 897 21.70 -15.34 0.96
C GLU A 897 23.04 -14.73 0.51
N LEU A 898 23.45 -15.01 -0.73
CA LEU A 898 24.64 -14.43 -1.32
C LEU A 898 24.55 -12.89 -1.45
N LYS A 899 23.41 -12.39 -1.95
CA LYS A 899 23.14 -10.96 -2.11
C LYS A 899 23.30 -10.20 -0.78
N GLU A 900 22.76 -10.76 0.30
CA GLU A 900 22.77 -10.12 1.62
C GLU A 900 24.17 -9.93 2.21
N HIS A 901 25.17 -10.68 1.75
CA HIS A 901 26.57 -10.53 2.19
C HIS A 901 27.30 -9.35 1.53
N ILE A 902 26.89 -8.95 0.32
CA ILE A 902 27.56 -7.93 -0.50
C ILE A 902 27.72 -6.56 0.22
N PRO A 903 26.71 -6.00 0.92
CA PRO A 903 26.80 -4.68 1.54
C PRO A 903 27.89 -4.53 2.61
N LEU A 904 28.34 -5.64 3.22
CA LEU A 904 29.42 -5.62 4.21
C LEU A 904 30.73 -5.11 3.59
N PHE A 905 31.04 -5.53 2.38
CA PHE A 905 32.24 -5.10 1.66
C PHE A 905 32.15 -3.62 1.27
N SER A 906 30.96 -3.13 0.89
CA SER A 906 30.75 -1.69 0.64
C SER A 906 31.03 -0.85 1.89
N GLN A 907 30.52 -1.25 3.06
CA GLN A 907 30.80 -0.55 4.32
C GLN A 907 32.29 -0.61 4.69
N LEU A 908 32.91 -1.78 4.52
CA LEU A 908 34.33 -1.99 4.80
C LEU A 908 35.20 -1.02 3.99
N VAL A 909 34.97 -0.96 2.68
CA VAL A 909 35.71 -0.08 1.76
C VAL A 909 35.54 1.38 2.13
N LEU A 910 34.30 1.83 2.36
CA LEU A 910 34.02 3.23 2.72
C LEU A 910 34.71 3.66 4.03
N ARG A 911 34.84 2.73 4.99
CA ARG A 911 35.40 3.02 6.32
C ARG A 911 36.91 2.88 6.38
N TYR A 912 37.47 1.80 5.81
CA TYR A 912 38.89 1.45 5.92
C TYR A 912 39.74 1.92 4.73
N LYS A 913 39.10 2.27 3.60
CA LYS A 913 39.78 2.75 2.38
C LYS A 913 40.94 1.82 2.03
N ASN A 914 42.12 2.35 1.73
CA ASN A 914 43.29 1.57 1.30
C ASN A 914 43.76 0.53 2.33
N ARG A 915 43.44 0.67 3.64
CA ARG A 915 43.87 -0.31 4.66
C ARG A 915 43.21 -1.68 4.51
N CYS A 916 42.05 -1.77 3.87
CA CYS A 916 41.37 -3.05 3.65
C CYS A 916 41.75 -3.72 2.31
N LEU A 917 42.68 -3.15 1.53
CA LEU A 917 43.04 -3.66 0.19
C LEU A 917 43.48 -5.13 0.22
N GLN A 918 44.34 -5.51 1.17
CA GLN A 918 44.81 -6.89 1.31
C GLN A 918 43.64 -7.85 1.61
N ALA A 919 42.80 -7.52 2.60
CA ALA A 919 41.62 -8.31 2.94
C ALA A 919 40.63 -8.41 1.76
N LEU A 920 40.42 -7.32 1.01
CA LEU A 920 39.56 -7.30 -0.17
C LEU A 920 40.11 -8.16 -1.31
N SER A 921 41.42 -8.15 -1.55
CA SER A 921 42.03 -8.99 -2.59
C SER A 921 41.85 -10.49 -2.34
N GLU A 922 41.66 -10.89 -1.08
CA GLU A 922 41.37 -12.27 -0.69
C GLU A 922 39.87 -12.59 -0.74
N CYS A 923 38.98 -11.61 -0.50
CA CYS A 923 37.53 -11.83 -0.38
C CYS A 923 36.72 -11.52 -1.65
N LEU A 924 37.14 -10.54 -2.44
CA LEU A 924 36.35 -10.02 -3.57
C LEU A 924 36.36 -10.97 -4.78
N PRO A 925 37.49 -11.55 -5.21
CA PRO A 925 37.49 -12.52 -6.31
C PRO A 925 36.57 -13.75 -6.09
N PRO A 926 36.59 -14.45 -4.93
CA PRO A 926 35.67 -15.56 -4.71
C PRO A 926 34.21 -15.09 -4.68
N LEU A 927 33.89 -13.93 -4.08
CA LEU A 927 32.54 -13.37 -4.08
C LEU A 927 32.01 -13.10 -5.50
N ILE A 928 32.85 -12.51 -6.37
CA ILE A 928 32.50 -12.27 -7.77
C ILE A 928 32.27 -13.60 -8.48
N ALA A 929 33.19 -14.56 -8.35
CA ALA A 929 33.06 -15.87 -8.99
C ALA A 929 31.78 -16.60 -8.57
N GLY A 930 31.44 -16.59 -7.28
CA GLY A 930 30.18 -17.16 -6.78
C GLY A 930 28.94 -16.48 -7.31
N THR A 931 28.96 -15.15 -7.36
CA THR A 931 27.83 -14.36 -7.89
C THR A 931 27.66 -14.60 -9.39
N MET A 932 28.74 -14.67 -10.15
CA MET A 932 28.70 -15.02 -11.58
C MET A 932 28.11 -16.41 -11.79
N SER A 933 28.55 -17.41 -11.02
CA SER A 933 28.02 -18.76 -11.09
C SER A 933 26.50 -18.77 -10.86
N ALA A 934 26.04 -18.13 -9.78
CA ALA A 934 24.61 -18.00 -9.47
C ALA A 934 23.82 -17.30 -10.58
N LEU A 935 24.36 -16.22 -11.15
CA LEU A 935 23.74 -15.48 -12.25
C LEU A 935 23.73 -16.23 -13.58
N THR A 936 24.46 -17.34 -13.73
CA THR A 936 24.44 -18.19 -14.94
C THR A 936 23.53 -19.41 -14.82
N GLU A 937 22.98 -19.68 -13.64
CA GLU A 937 22.07 -20.80 -13.44
C GLU A 937 20.80 -20.67 -14.33
N PRO A 938 20.30 -21.77 -14.91
CA PRO A 938 19.11 -21.76 -15.75
C PRO A 938 17.86 -21.49 -14.90
N LEU A 939 16.96 -20.65 -15.42
CA LEU A 939 15.76 -20.19 -14.73
C LEU A 939 14.52 -20.27 -15.64
N ASP A 940 13.42 -20.78 -15.12
CA ASP A 940 12.15 -20.89 -15.83
C ASP A 940 11.35 -19.55 -15.79
N PRO A 941 10.73 -19.10 -16.90
CA PRO A 941 9.91 -17.89 -16.93
C PRO A 941 8.74 -17.83 -15.93
N SER A 942 8.27 -18.96 -15.41
CA SER A 942 7.21 -19.04 -14.41
C SER A 942 7.66 -18.65 -13.00
N GLN A 943 8.96 -18.65 -12.70
CA GLN A 943 9.51 -18.40 -11.36
C GLN A 943 9.77 -16.90 -11.12
N MET A 944 8.69 -16.13 -10.98
CA MET A 944 8.73 -14.66 -10.85
C MET A 944 9.57 -14.15 -9.66
N VAL A 945 9.58 -14.88 -8.53
CA VAL A 945 10.35 -14.52 -7.33
C VAL A 945 11.85 -14.64 -7.60
N ALA A 946 12.28 -15.78 -8.13
CA ALA A 946 13.67 -16.02 -8.50
C ALA A 946 14.16 -15.05 -9.60
N MET A 947 13.30 -14.68 -10.57
CA MET A 947 13.64 -13.65 -11.56
C MET A 947 13.97 -12.32 -10.91
N ARG A 948 13.16 -11.87 -9.95
CA ARG A 948 13.41 -10.62 -9.21
C ARG A 948 14.68 -10.71 -8.37
N GLU A 949 14.91 -11.84 -7.69
CA GLU A 949 16.13 -12.05 -6.91
C GLU A 949 17.40 -12.05 -7.78
N ARG A 950 17.35 -12.61 -9.00
CA ARG A 950 18.47 -12.55 -9.96
C ARG A 950 18.81 -11.11 -10.37
N ILE A 951 17.80 -10.28 -10.60
CA ILE A 951 17.97 -8.85 -10.91
C ILE A 951 18.64 -8.15 -9.72
N ASP A 952 18.13 -8.35 -8.51
CA ASP A 952 18.65 -7.70 -7.31
C ASP A 952 20.07 -8.16 -6.94
N LEU A 953 20.40 -9.44 -7.14
CA LEU A 953 21.75 -9.98 -6.95
C LEU A 953 22.75 -9.31 -7.92
N ARG A 954 22.40 -9.23 -9.21
CA ARG A 954 23.22 -8.55 -10.23
C ARG A 954 23.43 -7.08 -9.87
N ARG A 955 22.36 -6.37 -9.52
CA ARG A 955 22.41 -4.95 -9.12
C ARG A 955 23.31 -4.73 -7.91
N SER A 956 23.21 -5.60 -6.91
CA SER A 956 24.02 -5.51 -5.68
C SER A 956 25.51 -5.67 -5.97
N LEU A 957 25.89 -6.61 -6.84
CA LEU A 957 27.29 -6.77 -7.26
C LEU A 957 27.83 -5.53 -7.98
N LEU A 958 27.08 -5.00 -8.95
CA LEU A 958 27.48 -3.78 -9.68
C LEU A 958 27.60 -2.57 -8.76
N GLN A 959 26.71 -2.44 -7.77
CA GLN A 959 26.77 -1.37 -6.76
C GLN A 959 28.01 -1.50 -5.86
N LEU A 960 28.35 -2.71 -5.42
CA LEU A 960 29.57 -2.96 -4.66
C LEU A 960 30.80 -2.53 -5.45
N LEU A 961 30.91 -2.99 -6.69
CA LEU A 961 32.07 -2.70 -7.55
C LEU A 961 32.18 -1.21 -7.85
N GLN A 962 31.06 -0.53 -8.12
CA GLN A 962 31.03 0.92 -8.24
C GLN A 962 31.59 1.60 -6.98
N THR A 963 31.16 1.16 -5.79
CA THR A 963 31.64 1.70 -4.51
C THR A 963 33.14 1.46 -4.35
N VAL A 964 33.61 0.25 -4.66
CA VAL A 964 35.04 -0.11 -4.63
C VAL A 964 35.84 0.77 -5.57
N GLY A 965 35.38 0.97 -6.81
CA GLY A 965 36.08 1.80 -7.79
C GLY A 965 36.15 3.26 -7.41
N GLN A 966 35.09 3.82 -6.83
CA GLN A 966 35.09 5.22 -6.38
C GLN A 966 36.07 5.48 -5.23
N VAL A 967 36.20 4.54 -4.29
CA VAL A 967 37.06 4.70 -3.11
C VAL A 967 38.51 4.27 -3.38
N LEU A 968 38.70 3.14 -4.07
CA LEU A 968 40.00 2.52 -4.35
C LEU A 968 40.40 2.68 -5.82
N SER A 969 40.22 3.87 -6.39
CA SER A 969 40.35 4.07 -7.85
C SER A 969 41.74 3.74 -8.44
N GLN A 970 42.80 3.79 -7.63
CA GLN A 970 44.18 3.47 -8.06
C GLN A 970 44.47 1.96 -7.96
N ASP A 971 43.91 1.30 -6.95
CA ASP A 971 44.21 -0.09 -6.59
C ASP A 971 43.07 -1.04 -6.98
N ILE A 972 42.12 -0.60 -7.80
CA ILE A 972 40.94 -1.39 -8.17
C ILE A 972 41.30 -2.68 -8.89
N LEU A 973 42.29 -2.65 -9.79
CA LEU A 973 42.77 -3.86 -10.49
C LEU A 973 43.44 -4.83 -9.51
N VAL A 974 44.12 -4.32 -8.47
CA VAL A 974 44.71 -5.13 -7.40
C VAL A 974 43.61 -5.77 -6.55
N ALA A 975 42.54 -5.03 -6.25
CA ALA A 975 41.39 -5.55 -5.51
C ALA A 975 40.62 -6.63 -6.28
N LEU A 976 40.57 -6.56 -7.62
CA LEU A 976 39.96 -7.57 -8.49
C LEU A 976 40.83 -8.84 -8.64
N GLY A 977 42.09 -8.80 -8.20
CA GLY A 977 43.00 -9.93 -8.27
C GLY A 977 43.66 -10.14 -9.65
N PRO A 978 44.38 -11.25 -9.83
CA PRO A 978 45.22 -11.48 -11.02
C PRO A 978 44.44 -11.65 -12.33
N ASP A 979 43.14 -11.98 -12.27
CA ASP A 979 42.27 -12.21 -13.43
C ASP A 979 41.35 -11.01 -13.75
N ALA A 980 41.76 -9.80 -13.36
CA ALA A 980 40.95 -8.58 -13.48
C ALA A 980 40.44 -8.33 -14.92
N GLY A 981 41.20 -8.69 -15.95
CA GLY A 981 40.80 -8.52 -17.35
C GLY A 981 39.54 -9.31 -17.72
N ASN A 982 39.49 -10.61 -17.37
CA ASN A 982 38.32 -11.45 -17.64
C ASN A 982 37.12 -11.03 -16.78
N ILE A 983 37.36 -10.61 -15.55
CA ILE A 983 36.32 -10.08 -14.67
C ILE A 983 35.67 -8.84 -15.30
N LEU A 984 36.45 -7.90 -15.84
CA LEU A 984 35.93 -6.70 -16.49
C LEU A 984 35.04 -7.03 -17.71
N ILE A 985 35.44 -8.01 -18.53
CA ILE A 985 34.64 -8.49 -19.68
C ILE A 985 33.30 -9.05 -19.19
N ASN A 986 33.33 -9.91 -18.17
CA ASN A 986 32.13 -10.49 -17.57
C ASN A 986 31.19 -9.43 -16.99
N LEU A 987 31.73 -8.39 -16.34
CA LEU A 987 30.96 -7.28 -15.80
C LEU A 987 30.30 -6.42 -16.89
N ALA A 988 30.95 -6.28 -18.06
CA ALA A 988 30.36 -5.60 -19.20
C ALA A 988 29.17 -6.41 -19.74
N GLY A 989 29.30 -7.74 -19.80
CA GLY A 989 28.20 -8.66 -20.09
C GLY A 989 27.02 -8.49 -19.13
N LEU A 990 27.28 -8.53 -17.81
CA LEU A 990 26.23 -8.32 -16.79
C LEU A 990 25.55 -6.95 -16.91
N THR A 991 26.30 -5.90 -17.20
CA THR A 991 25.74 -4.56 -17.43
C THR A 991 24.81 -4.55 -18.64
N GLY A 992 25.12 -5.33 -19.68
CA GLY A 992 24.24 -5.57 -20.82
C GLY A 992 22.99 -6.40 -20.48
N ASP A 993 23.11 -7.42 -19.64
CA ASP A 993 21.97 -8.25 -19.20
C ASP A 993 20.92 -7.45 -18.38
N CYS A 994 21.34 -6.34 -17.76
CA CYS A 994 20.42 -5.41 -17.09
C CYS A 994 19.36 -4.86 -18.08
N LEU A 995 19.73 -4.65 -19.34
CA LEU A 995 18.81 -4.16 -20.36
C LEU A 995 17.71 -5.17 -20.70
N GLN A 996 18.05 -6.45 -20.81
CA GLN A 996 17.07 -7.53 -21.06
C GLN A 996 16.05 -7.68 -19.92
N SER A 997 16.44 -7.28 -18.71
CA SER A 997 15.60 -7.34 -17.51
C SER A 997 14.97 -5.99 -17.14
N ALA A 998 15.06 -4.99 -18.02
CA ALA A 998 14.59 -3.62 -17.80
C ALA A 998 15.13 -2.96 -16.51
N ASP A 999 16.33 -3.33 -16.06
CA ASP A 999 16.98 -2.78 -14.86
C ASP A 999 17.88 -1.57 -15.19
N ALA A 1000 17.27 -0.40 -15.31
CA ALA A 1000 18.00 0.85 -15.56
C ALA A 1000 19.03 1.16 -14.47
N VAL A 1001 18.70 0.88 -13.20
CA VAL A 1001 19.53 1.22 -12.04
C VAL A 1001 20.80 0.37 -12.00
N GLY A 1002 20.69 -0.95 -12.22
CA GLY A 1002 21.84 -1.84 -12.31
C GLY A 1002 22.78 -1.44 -13.45
N MET A 1003 22.22 -1.12 -14.61
CA MET A 1003 22.99 -0.68 -15.77
C MET A 1003 23.75 0.63 -15.51
N LYS A 1004 23.12 1.57 -14.79
CA LYS A 1004 23.75 2.81 -14.34
C LYS A 1004 24.98 2.55 -13.45
N TYR A 1005 24.86 1.67 -12.46
CA TYR A 1005 25.98 1.30 -11.59
C TYR A 1005 27.16 0.72 -12.38
N GLY A 1006 26.88 -0.14 -13.35
CA GLY A 1006 27.88 -0.68 -14.27
C GLY A 1006 28.61 0.42 -15.04
N PHE A 1007 27.90 1.34 -15.69
CA PHE A 1007 28.53 2.44 -16.42
C PHE A 1007 29.33 3.38 -15.51
N THR A 1008 28.82 3.74 -14.32
CA THR A 1008 29.56 4.59 -13.38
C THR A 1008 30.85 3.92 -12.87
N PHE A 1009 30.82 2.60 -12.66
CA PHE A 1009 32.02 1.83 -12.36
C PHE A 1009 33.04 1.91 -13.51
N PHE A 1010 32.61 1.62 -14.75
CA PHE A 1010 33.50 1.67 -15.91
C PHE A 1010 34.03 3.08 -16.20
N LEU A 1011 33.24 4.13 -15.98
CA LEU A 1011 33.68 5.51 -16.08
C LEU A 1011 34.88 5.77 -15.16
N THR A 1012 34.83 5.24 -13.95
CA THR A 1012 35.94 5.35 -12.99
C THR A 1012 37.19 4.63 -13.50
N CYS A 1013 37.04 3.43 -14.07
CA CYS A 1013 38.15 2.68 -14.70
C CYS A 1013 38.73 3.42 -15.91
N ILE A 1014 37.89 3.96 -16.79
CA ILE A 1014 38.33 4.74 -17.97
C ILE A 1014 39.18 5.94 -17.54
N GLN A 1015 38.70 6.72 -16.58
CA GLN A 1015 39.38 7.93 -16.11
C GLN A 1015 40.77 7.64 -15.54
N ARG A 1016 41.04 6.40 -15.11
CA ARG A 1016 42.31 5.99 -14.51
C ARG A 1016 43.25 5.29 -15.47
N PHE A 1017 42.77 4.26 -16.18
CA PHE A 1017 43.65 3.35 -16.93
C PHE A 1017 43.69 3.63 -18.43
N ALA A 1018 42.69 4.31 -19.00
CA ALA A 1018 42.57 4.44 -20.46
C ALA A 1018 43.74 5.19 -21.13
N LYS A 1019 44.47 6.04 -20.38
CA LYS A 1019 45.64 6.79 -20.86
C LYS A 1019 46.96 6.02 -20.72
N SER A 1020 47.08 5.18 -19.68
CA SER A 1020 48.35 4.58 -19.26
C SER A 1020 48.50 3.12 -19.68
N GLU A 1021 47.40 2.41 -19.92
CA GLU A 1021 47.42 0.97 -20.20
C GLU A 1021 46.81 0.67 -21.57
N ASP A 1022 47.67 0.39 -22.56
CA ASP A 1022 47.23 0.09 -23.94
C ASP A 1022 46.46 -1.24 -24.01
N ALA A 1023 46.85 -2.25 -23.23
CA ALA A 1023 46.16 -3.53 -23.16
C ALA A 1023 44.71 -3.40 -22.64
N PHE A 1024 44.46 -2.50 -21.68
CA PHE A 1024 43.10 -2.21 -21.19
C PHE A 1024 42.28 -1.45 -22.25
N TYR A 1025 42.92 -0.52 -22.96
CA TYR A 1025 42.26 0.28 -23.99
C TYR A 1025 41.86 -0.57 -25.21
N GLU A 1026 42.80 -1.32 -25.80
CA GLU A 1026 42.57 -2.13 -26.99
C GLU A 1026 41.88 -3.47 -26.68
N GLY A 1027 42.19 -4.08 -25.53
CA GLY A 1027 41.66 -5.39 -25.16
C GLY A 1027 40.28 -5.38 -24.51
N PHE A 1028 39.83 -4.26 -23.93
CA PHE A 1028 38.55 -4.18 -23.22
C PHE A 1028 37.66 -3.00 -23.66
N LEU A 1029 38.18 -1.76 -23.65
CA LEU A 1029 37.36 -0.58 -23.89
C LEU A 1029 36.74 -0.55 -25.29
N LEU A 1030 37.55 -0.77 -26.32
CA LEU A 1030 37.09 -0.78 -27.71
C LEU A 1030 36.20 -2.00 -28.07
N PRO A 1031 36.57 -3.25 -27.75
CA PRO A 1031 35.78 -4.42 -28.17
C PRO A 1031 34.54 -4.71 -27.31
N HIS A 1032 34.48 -4.26 -26.06
CA HIS A 1032 33.39 -4.64 -25.14
C HIS A 1032 32.59 -3.44 -24.62
N LEU A 1033 33.26 -2.43 -24.04
CA LEU A 1033 32.55 -1.33 -23.38
C LEU A 1033 31.94 -0.32 -24.37
N LEU A 1034 32.65 0.03 -25.44
CA LEU A 1034 32.16 0.97 -26.46
C LEU A 1034 30.89 0.45 -27.16
N PRO A 1035 30.84 -0.81 -27.66
CA PRO A 1035 29.61 -1.38 -28.19
C PRO A 1035 28.47 -1.36 -27.18
N LEU A 1036 28.74 -1.70 -25.92
CA LEU A 1036 27.73 -1.69 -24.86
C LEU A 1036 27.15 -0.28 -24.65
N ALA A 1037 28.00 0.75 -24.53
CA ALA A 1037 27.56 2.12 -24.27
C ALA A 1037 26.80 2.75 -25.45
N PHE A 1038 27.19 2.42 -26.69
CA PHE A 1038 26.59 3.01 -27.89
C PHE A 1038 25.37 2.25 -28.42
N LEU A 1039 25.36 0.91 -28.35
CA LEU A 1039 24.28 0.11 -28.94
C LEU A 1039 23.12 -0.13 -27.98
N SER A 1040 23.34 -0.10 -26.67
CA SER A 1040 22.26 -0.32 -25.69
C SER A 1040 21.12 0.70 -25.80
N PRO A 1041 21.39 2.03 -25.91
CA PRO A 1041 20.33 3.02 -26.07
C PRO A 1041 19.55 2.91 -27.39
N ALA A 1042 20.10 2.23 -28.40
CA ALA A 1042 19.42 2.01 -29.68
C ALA A 1042 18.36 0.90 -29.61
N ARG A 1043 18.40 0.03 -28.59
CA ARG A 1043 17.49 -1.12 -28.47
C ARG A 1043 16.13 -0.75 -27.87
N PRO A 1044 15.02 -1.38 -28.31
CA PRO A 1044 13.67 -1.03 -27.86
C PRO A 1044 13.46 -1.22 -26.35
N GLU A 1045 14.19 -2.15 -25.72
CA GLU A 1045 14.11 -2.42 -24.28
C GLU A 1045 14.63 -1.26 -23.41
N PHE A 1046 15.37 -0.30 -23.99
CA PHE A 1046 15.87 0.87 -23.27
C PHE A 1046 14.80 1.98 -23.33
N ILE A 1047 14.04 2.24 -22.26
CA ILE A 1047 12.88 3.13 -22.35
C ILE A 1047 13.30 4.60 -22.20
N LEU A 1048 13.40 5.37 -23.29
CA LEU A 1048 13.89 6.76 -23.26
C LEU A 1048 12.98 7.75 -22.50
N THR A 1049 11.69 7.42 -22.35
CA THR A 1049 10.73 8.22 -21.58
C THR A 1049 10.84 7.99 -20.06
N ASP A 1050 11.49 6.91 -19.63
CA ASP A 1050 11.71 6.62 -18.21
C ASP A 1050 12.84 7.50 -17.66
N PRO A 1051 12.59 8.29 -16.59
CA PRO A 1051 13.63 9.08 -15.93
C PRO A 1051 14.87 8.28 -15.51
N GLN A 1052 14.74 7.01 -15.17
CA GLN A 1052 15.88 6.17 -14.76
C GLN A 1052 16.78 5.79 -15.93
N PHE A 1053 16.18 5.36 -17.05
CA PHE A 1053 16.93 5.07 -18.29
C PHE A 1053 17.55 6.34 -18.88
N SER A 1054 16.91 7.50 -18.76
CA SER A 1054 17.52 8.79 -19.12
C SER A 1054 18.81 9.06 -18.33
N GLN A 1055 18.84 8.76 -17.03
CA GLN A 1055 20.08 8.86 -16.25
C GLN A 1055 21.13 7.84 -16.68
N THR A 1056 20.74 6.61 -16.99
CA THR A 1056 21.65 5.57 -17.50
C THR A 1056 22.27 5.97 -18.83
N LEU A 1057 21.49 6.63 -19.71
CA LEU A 1057 21.98 7.18 -20.98
C LEU A 1057 23.06 8.25 -20.75
N HIS A 1058 22.89 9.11 -19.75
CA HIS A 1058 23.90 10.10 -19.39
C HIS A 1058 25.21 9.47 -18.92
N GLU A 1059 25.15 8.38 -18.14
CA GLU A 1059 26.35 7.65 -17.70
C GLU A 1059 27.03 6.92 -18.87
N ALA A 1060 26.28 6.24 -19.74
CA ALA A 1060 26.81 5.63 -20.96
C ALA A 1060 27.50 6.66 -21.88
N THR A 1061 26.89 7.83 -22.03
CA THR A 1061 27.46 8.96 -22.77
C THR A 1061 28.73 9.48 -22.12
N SER A 1062 28.75 9.56 -20.79
CA SER A 1062 29.95 9.96 -20.03
C SER A 1062 31.11 9.00 -20.25
N CYS A 1063 30.86 7.70 -20.37
CA CYS A 1063 31.89 6.71 -20.72
C CYS A 1063 32.50 7.01 -22.11
N ILE A 1064 31.66 7.22 -23.14
CA ILE A 1064 32.14 7.53 -24.50
C ILE A 1064 32.95 8.83 -24.51
N PHE A 1065 32.45 9.87 -23.82
CA PHE A 1065 33.15 11.14 -23.69
C PHE A 1065 34.50 11.00 -22.97
N ALA A 1066 34.57 10.18 -21.92
CA ALA A 1066 35.80 9.92 -21.17
C ALA A 1066 36.84 9.12 -22.00
N ILE A 1067 36.39 8.18 -22.84
CA ILE A 1067 37.27 7.46 -23.78
C ILE A 1067 37.86 8.45 -24.79
N ASN A 1068 37.05 9.35 -25.35
CA ASN A 1068 37.52 10.42 -26.24
C ASN A 1068 38.51 11.35 -25.52
N ALA A 1069 38.25 11.74 -24.28
CA ALA A 1069 39.18 12.57 -23.50
C ALA A 1069 40.51 11.86 -23.17
N ALA A 1070 40.55 10.52 -23.21
CA ALA A 1070 41.75 9.74 -22.96
C ALA A 1070 42.70 9.68 -24.17
N ARG A 1071 42.19 9.42 -25.38
CA ARG A 1071 43.00 9.19 -26.59
C ARG A 1071 42.73 10.16 -27.75
N GLY A 1072 41.80 11.10 -27.59
CA GLY A 1072 41.55 12.21 -28.51
C GLY A 1072 41.37 11.76 -29.96
N GLU A 1073 42.21 12.29 -30.85
CA GLU A 1073 42.16 12.01 -32.29
C GLU A 1073 42.27 10.51 -32.63
N VAL A 1074 42.98 9.71 -31.83
CA VAL A 1074 43.13 8.26 -32.09
C VAL A 1074 41.77 7.57 -31.96
N PHE A 1075 40.99 7.93 -30.93
CA PHE A 1075 39.65 7.41 -30.75
C PHE A 1075 38.68 7.91 -31.82
N GLN A 1076 38.77 9.20 -32.18
CA GLN A 1076 37.92 9.79 -33.22
C GLN A 1076 38.12 9.14 -34.58
N ARG A 1077 39.36 8.86 -34.97
CA ARG A 1077 39.66 8.13 -36.22
C ARG A 1077 39.12 6.70 -36.20
N PHE A 1078 39.21 6.02 -35.07
CA PHE A 1078 38.62 4.69 -34.89
C PHE A 1078 37.08 4.72 -35.02
N LEU A 1079 36.41 5.70 -34.41
CA LEU A 1079 34.96 5.88 -34.57
C LEU A 1079 34.57 6.16 -36.03
N LEU A 1080 35.31 7.05 -36.70
CA LEU A 1080 35.04 7.48 -38.07
C LEU A 1080 35.23 6.37 -39.11
N HIS A 1081 36.33 5.62 -39.00
CA HIS A 1081 36.74 4.67 -40.04
C HIS A 1081 36.44 3.21 -39.72
N THR A 1082 36.15 2.86 -38.46
CA THR A 1082 35.99 1.48 -38.04
C THR A 1082 34.64 1.21 -37.38
N PHE A 1083 34.33 1.87 -36.25
CA PHE A 1083 33.19 1.47 -35.43
C PHE A 1083 31.81 1.94 -35.96
N LEU A 1084 31.65 3.24 -36.26
CA LEU A 1084 30.36 3.80 -36.68
C LEU A 1084 29.92 3.36 -38.10
N PRO A 1085 30.82 3.21 -39.10
CA PRO A 1085 30.45 2.68 -40.41
C PRO A 1085 29.86 1.26 -40.34
N GLN A 1086 30.26 0.46 -39.35
CA GLN A 1086 29.74 -0.89 -39.14
C GLN A 1086 28.30 -0.92 -38.58
N GLN A 1087 27.74 0.23 -38.15
CA GLN A 1087 26.40 0.34 -37.57
C GLN A 1087 25.32 0.79 -38.58
N ASN A 1088 25.61 0.77 -39.88
CA ASN A 1088 24.70 1.21 -40.96
C ASN A 1088 24.25 2.69 -40.85
N LEU A 1089 25.06 3.55 -40.25
CA LEU A 1089 24.80 5.00 -40.17
C LEU A 1089 25.18 5.70 -41.47
N THR A 1090 24.44 6.75 -41.86
CA THR A 1090 24.83 7.60 -43.00
C THR A 1090 26.04 8.46 -42.66
N GLN A 1091 26.90 8.73 -43.64
CA GLN A 1091 28.14 9.48 -43.46
C GLN A 1091 27.91 10.86 -42.79
N ASN A 1092 26.83 11.55 -43.14
CA ASN A 1092 26.48 12.85 -42.55
C ASN A 1092 26.19 12.76 -41.04
N ILE A 1093 25.56 11.67 -40.58
CA ILE A 1093 25.25 11.46 -39.16
C ILE A 1093 26.51 11.08 -38.39
N ILE A 1094 27.40 10.29 -38.99
CA ILE A 1094 28.69 9.90 -38.41
C ILE A 1094 29.56 11.15 -38.18
N GLU A 1095 29.68 12.01 -39.20
CA GLU A 1095 30.44 13.26 -39.12
C GLU A 1095 29.85 14.22 -38.09
N LEU A 1096 28.52 14.36 -38.04
CA LEU A 1096 27.84 15.17 -37.04
C LEU A 1096 28.09 14.67 -35.61
N TYR A 1097 28.00 13.36 -35.37
CA TYR A 1097 28.22 12.79 -34.04
C TYR A 1097 29.65 13.03 -33.55
N ILE A 1098 30.65 12.88 -34.43
CA ILE A 1098 32.07 13.12 -34.11
C ILE A 1098 32.37 14.61 -33.93
N GLU A 1099 31.78 15.48 -34.75
CA GLU A 1099 31.86 16.93 -34.59
C GLU A 1099 31.33 17.35 -33.21
N LYS A 1100 30.14 16.85 -32.82
CA LYS A 1100 29.55 17.18 -31.51
C LYS A 1100 30.34 16.57 -30.35
N LEU A 1101 30.89 15.37 -30.50
CA LEU A 1101 31.76 14.74 -29.49
C LEU A 1101 33.07 15.50 -29.25
N SER A 1102 33.60 16.17 -30.28
CA SER A 1102 34.86 16.93 -30.20
C SER A 1102 34.68 18.40 -29.79
N THR A 1103 33.52 18.99 -30.05
CA THR A 1103 33.28 20.44 -29.84
C THR A 1103 32.45 20.78 -28.61
N LEU A 1104 31.54 19.90 -28.17
CA LEU A 1104 30.64 20.18 -27.05
C LEU A 1104 31.24 19.81 -25.69
N GLY A 1105 30.82 20.52 -24.64
CA GLY A 1105 31.05 20.10 -23.26
C GLY A 1105 30.16 18.90 -22.88
N LEU A 1106 30.53 18.14 -21.84
CA LEU A 1106 29.83 16.90 -21.45
C LEU A 1106 28.30 17.06 -21.30
N LYS A 1107 27.84 18.15 -20.66
CA LYS A 1107 26.40 18.39 -20.45
C LYS A 1107 25.66 18.63 -21.75
N ASP A 1108 26.22 19.44 -22.64
CA ASP A 1108 25.62 19.75 -23.94
C ASP A 1108 25.65 18.52 -24.86
N PHE A 1109 26.71 17.71 -24.75
CA PHE A 1109 26.82 16.44 -25.47
C PHE A 1109 25.79 15.41 -24.98
N GLN A 1110 25.51 15.33 -23.67
CA GLN A 1110 24.44 14.47 -23.13
C GLN A 1110 23.06 14.84 -23.68
N VAL A 1111 22.74 16.14 -23.74
CA VAL A 1111 21.48 16.63 -24.34
C VAL A 1111 21.41 16.30 -25.82
N PHE A 1112 22.51 16.48 -26.56
CA PHE A 1112 22.60 16.07 -27.96
C PHE A 1112 22.34 14.58 -28.14
N VAL A 1113 22.96 13.71 -27.33
CA VAL A 1113 22.81 12.25 -27.41
C VAL A 1113 21.38 11.81 -27.09
N GLN A 1114 20.71 12.46 -26.13
CA GLN A 1114 19.30 12.18 -25.84
C GLN A 1114 18.39 12.48 -27.04
N ASN A 1115 18.60 13.62 -27.70
CA ASN A 1115 17.86 13.98 -28.92
C ASN A 1115 18.21 13.06 -30.09
N PHE A 1116 19.50 12.71 -30.21
CA PHE A 1116 20.00 11.78 -31.22
C PHE A 1116 19.26 10.44 -31.15
N TYR A 1117 19.22 9.78 -29.99
CA TYR A 1117 18.53 8.48 -29.87
C TYR A 1117 17.00 8.59 -29.96
N SER A 1118 16.42 9.74 -29.57
CA SER A 1118 14.98 9.99 -29.74
C SER A 1118 14.57 10.15 -31.20
N SER A 1119 15.49 10.62 -32.06
CA SER A 1119 15.28 10.68 -33.52
C SER A 1119 15.81 9.44 -34.26
N PHE A 1120 16.64 8.64 -33.60
CA PHE A 1120 17.24 7.42 -34.15
C PHE A 1120 16.27 6.23 -34.17
N ARG A 1121 15.34 6.20 -33.21
CA ARG A 1121 14.19 5.29 -33.18
C ARG A 1121 13.04 5.86 -33.98
#